data_AF-A0A534WLN1-F1
#
_entry.id   AF-A0A534WLN1-F1
#
_cell.length_a   1.000
_cell.length_b   1.000
_cell.length_c   1.000
_cell.angle_alpha   90.00
_cell.angle_beta   90.00
_cell.angle_gamma   90.00
#
_symmetry.space_group_name_H-M   'P 1'
#
loop_
_entity.id
_entity.type
_entity.pdbx_description
1 polymer ?
#
loop_
_entity_poly.entity_id
_entity_poly.type
_entity_poly.pdbx_seq_one_letter_code
_entity_poly.pdbx_strand_id
1 'polypeptide(L)'
;MPPRNRSGRPPRRSTGRRPRGFSAGAPEPRAPTGHLAGAHGAGHNARPMPTRGSSGAGALPLGLKLVYGAPSFAGAAMVVPILVHLPKFYADVVLVPLGYLAVAIAIARSLDALSDPFVGWLSDRTRSRWGRRRPFMAVGAPLCALAFWALFSPPRTLSGPAAGGWFGVTFVLYFFFHTLYVLPHHALGPELTLDYHERSVLFGVREAFGILGTIVAAVAPGLLLQRMGDERRVFAFLGALFGILLVLLYTMLVVRVRERPDFVARPPNPFVPGVRRALRNRPFRILLATYVVASVTGAIPGTLMPFFNAYVIRPANPALWLSIFLTVYFGAGLLCLPLWVAAARRFGKRPAWLASFVMGTTGGGAMFFLGEGDTLPLVFLIGWAGSSFGAGLFLAPAMQADVIDYDELHTGRRREAQYTAFWTMWPKFVAIPSAAVPIAILASLGYVPNVVQTPAVVLAIKSIFALAPATFAILAFAIAWRFPIDEPAHRAILAGIERHAHGEDAVDPLTYEVLPPPTARAVDEPTAWFLDYFSARELRRFLGMGPGAPVRDVRRAALMCGIVSLGAGALGARSATNLAADPGAVGVLAIVLAGFALAVACFHLLRLGAAHRLAAGAVPAEVIRRHLGLAAAPAPAVPRRA
;
A
#
# COMPACT_ATOMS: atom_id res chain seq x y z
N MET A 1 -28.40 42.91 58.87
CA MET A 1 -27.08 42.62 59.48
C MET A 1 -26.24 41.85 58.47
N PRO A 2 -24.93 42.10 58.38
CA PRO A 2 -24.28 42.79 57.24
C PRO A 2 -23.10 41.95 56.68
N PRO A 3 -22.11 42.48 55.91
CA PRO A 3 -21.94 43.79 55.21
C PRO A 3 -21.57 43.61 53.70
N ARG A 4 -21.22 44.59 52.85
CA ARG A 4 -21.45 46.04 52.65
C ARG A 4 -20.97 46.37 51.23
N ASN A 5 -21.65 47.33 50.62
CA ASN A 5 -21.42 48.01 49.35
C ASN A 5 -20.36 49.14 49.47
N ARG A 6 -19.66 49.55 48.39
CA ARG A 6 -19.41 50.97 47.99
C ARG A 6 -18.42 51.18 46.81
N SER A 7 -18.97 51.69 45.70
CA SER A 7 -18.63 52.92 44.93
C SER A 7 -17.19 53.46 44.77
N GLY A 8 -16.84 53.86 43.55
CA GLY A 8 -15.89 54.95 43.27
C GLY A 8 -15.45 55.06 41.79
N ARG A 9 -15.65 56.23 41.15
CA ARG A 9 -15.31 56.57 39.74
C ARG A 9 -14.20 57.69 39.74
N PRO A 10 -13.76 58.25 38.58
CA PRO A 10 -12.42 58.22 37.97
C PRO A 10 -11.58 59.53 38.14
N PRO A 11 -10.54 59.80 37.30
CA PRO A 11 -10.75 60.75 36.18
C PRO A 11 -9.95 60.51 34.87
N ARG A 12 -10.38 61.27 33.83
CA ARG A 12 -9.90 61.42 32.44
C ARG A 12 -8.71 62.39 32.27
N ARG A 13 -7.98 62.31 31.13
CA ARG A 13 -7.76 63.37 30.08
C ARG A 13 -6.74 62.88 29.01
N SER A 14 -7.13 62.76 27.72
CA SER A 14 -6.92 63.71 26.57
C SER A 14 -5.44 63.89 26.19
N THR A 15 -4.95 63.70 24.95
CA THR A 15 -5.30 64.35 23.67
C THR A 15 -4.45 63.72 22.54
N GLY A 16 -4.92 63.74 21.28
CA GLY A 16 -4.00 63.58 20.12
C GLY A 16 -4.63 63.05 18.82
N ARG A 17 -5.34 63.91 18.09
CA ARG A 17 -5.79 63.72 16.70
C ARG A 17 -4.59 63.56 15.73
N ARG A 18 -4.73 62.78 14.65
CA ARG A 18 -4.92 63.26 13.24
C ARG A 18 -4.87 62.12 12.17
N PRO A 19 -5.34 62.37 10.93
CA PRO A 19 -5.97 61.38 10.05
C PRO A 19 -5.24 61.09 8.71
N ARG A 20 -5.87 60.19 7.93
CA ARG A 20 -5.78 59.86 6.49
C ARG A 20 -5.10 60.87 5.54
N GLY A 21 -4.39 60.32 4.52
CA GLY A 21 -4.45 60.84 3.13
C GLY A 21 -3.17 60.80 2.28
N PHE A 22 -3.24 60.07 1.15
CA PHE A 22 -2.65 60.31 -0.19
C PHE A 22 -1.12 60.19 -0.49
N SER A 23 -0.82 59.19 -1.34
CA SER A 23 -0.17 59.24 -2.69
C SER A 23 1.03 60.17 -2.98
N ALA A 24 2.15 59.56 -3.44
CA ALA A 24 2.75 59.72 -4.79
C ALA A 24 4.30 59.64 -4.78
N GLY A 25 4.88 59.00 -5.82
CA GLY A 25 6.18 59.40 -6.37
C GLY A 25 7.40 58.48 -6.12
N ALA A 26 7.90 57.91 -7.22
CA ALA A 26 9.15 57.14 -7.44
C ALA A 26 10.46 57.94 -7.11
N PRO A 27 11.73 57.48 -7.37
CA PRO A 27 12.19 56.28 -8.10
C PRO A 27 13.39 55.49 -7.51
N GLU A 28 13.69 54.34 -8.13
CA GLU A 28 14.88 53.49 -7.94
C GLU A 28 16.21 54.21 -8.23
N PRO A 29 17.34 53.82 -7.60
CA PRO A 29 18.67 54.16 -8.06
C PRO A 29 19.32 53.06 -8.91
N ARG A 30 19.93 53.53 -10.01
CA ARG A 30 20.68 52.80 -11.03
C ARG A 30 22.00 52.19 -10.53
N ALA A 31 22.41 51.13 -11.23
CA ALA A 31 23.73 50.49 -11.16
C ALA A 31 24.90 51.40 -11.58
N PRO A 32 26.13 51.12 -11.12
CA PRO A 32 27.33 51.67 -11.73
C PRO A 32 28.10 50.65 -12.60
N THR A 33 28.58 51.12 -13.74
CA THR A 33 29.58 50.48 -14.62
C THR A 33 30.95 51.11 -14.43
N GLY A 34 32.02 50.32 -14.41
CA GLY A 34 33.41 50.80 -14.49
C GLY A 34 34.43 49.66 -14.62
N HIS A 35 35.23 49.69 -15.69
CA HIS A 35 36.30 48.75 -16.09
C HIS A 35 37.56 48.81 -15.20
N LEU A 36 38.29 47.69 -15.05
CA LEU A 36 39.69 47.48 -15.54
C LEU A 36 40.35 46.15 -15.04
N ALA A 37 40.95 45.45 -16.01
CA ALA A 37 42.16 44.59 -16.02
C ALA A 37 42.59 43.65 -14.85
N GLY A 38 42.63 42.34 -15.15
CA GLY A 38 43.83 41.45 -15.13
C GLY A 38 44.47 40.98 -13.82
N ALA A 39 44.39 39.67 -13.52
CA ALA A 39 45.50 38.77 -13.12
C ALA A 39 45.02 37.37 -12.64
N HIS A 40 45.90 36.38 -12.84
CA HIS A 40 45.75 34.93 -12.63
C HIS A 40 45.29 34.43 -11.25
N GLY A 41 44.64 33.26 -11.23
CA GLY A 41 44.56 32.39 -10.05
C GLY A 41 43.62 31.19 -10.23
N ALA A 42 44.17 29.99 -10.32
CA ALA A 42 43.44 28.73 -10.44
C ALA A 42 42.48 28.49 -9.26
N GLY A 43 41.25 28.05 -9.53
CA GLY A 43 40.25 27.75 -8.49
C GLY A 43 39.12 26.88 -9.02
N HIS A 44 38.85 25.79 -8.30
CA HIS A 44 37.80 24.81 -8.52
C HIS A 44 36.45 25.40 -9.00
N ASN A 45 35.88 24.82 -10.05
CA ASN A 45 34.49 25.03 -10.48
C ASN A 45 33.51 24.41 -9.45
N ALA A 46 33.37 25.02 -8.28
CA ALA A 46 32.21 24.84 -7.43
C ALA A 46 31.13 25.81 -7.94
N ARG A 47 30.17 25.30 -8.73
CA ARG A 47 28.97 26.07 -9.07
C ARG A 47 28.28 26.47 -7.76
N PRO A 48 27.98 27.76 -7.52
CA PRO A 48 27.20 28.15 -6.36
C PRO A 48 25.83 27.45 -6.44
N MET A 49 25.40 26.88 -5.31
CA MET A 49 24.04 26.37 -5.17
C MET A 49 23.06 27.49 -5.59
N PRO A 50 22.04 27.20 -6.40
CA PRO A 50 21.04 28.21 -6.71
C PRO A 50 20.42 28.66 -5.39
N THR A 51 20.60 29.94 -5.07
CA THR A 51 19.82 30.63 -4.06
C THR A 51 18.35 30.38 -4.37
N ARG A 52 17.55 30.11 -3.32
CA ARG A 52 16.10 29.93 -3.43
C ARG A 52 15.45 31.23 -3.91
N GLY A 53 15.53 31.47 -5.22
CA GLY A 53 14.80 32.49 -5.94
C GLY A 53 13.41 31.95 -6.26
N SER A 54 12.42 32.61 -5.70
CA SER A 54 10.97 32.41 -5.88
C SER A 54 10.53 32.56 -7.34
N SER A 55 10.83 31.56 -8.18
CA SER A 55 10.02 31.29 -9.37
C SER A 55 8.79 30.51 -8.91
N GLY A 56 7.59 31.09 -9.12
CA GLY A 56 6.34 30.56 -8.59
C GLY A 56 6.15 29.08 -8.94
N ALA A 57 6.24 28.22 -7.92
CA ALA A 57 5.76 26.84 -8.00
C ALA A 57 4.23 26.88 -8.09
N GLY A 58 3.71 27.14 -9.29
CA GLY A 58 2.29 27.29 -9.53
C GLY A 58 1.53 26.04 -9.07
N ALA A 59 0.49 26.25 -8.25
CA ALA A 59 -0.44 25.22 -7.86
C ALA A 59 -0.93 24.45 -9.10
N LEU A 60 -1.08 23.12 -9.00
CA LEU A 60 -1.57 22.33 -10.11
C LEU A 60 -3.01 22.77 -10.42
N PRO A 61 -3.36 23.01 -11.70
CA PRO A 61 -4.73 23.33 -12.07
C PRO A 61 -5.70 22.26 -11.59
N LEU A 62 -6.87 22.67 -11.10
CA LEU A 62 -7.90 21.73 -10.62
C LEU A 62 -8.26 20.69 -11.69
N GLY A 63 -8.36 21.10 -12.96
CA GLY A 63 -8.62 20.19 -14.08
C GLY A 63 -7.58 19.06 -14.20
N LEU A 64 -6.30 19.35 -13.92
CA LEU A 64 -5.25 18.33 -13.93
C LEU A 64 -5.37 17.38 -12.74
N LYS A 65 -5.72 17.90 -11.55
CA LYS A 65 -5.99 17.09 -10.36
C LYS A 65 -7.16 16.13 -10.59
N LEU A 66 -8.24 16.62 -11.21
CA LEU A 66 -9.42 15.81 -11.55
C LEU A 66 -9.11 14.75 -12.60
N VAL A 67 -8.42 15.10 -13.69
CA VAL A 67 -8.03 14.14 -14.73
C VAL A 67 -7.07 13.08 -14.19
N TYR A 68 -6.18 13.45 -13.26
CA TYR A 68 -5.34 12.48 -12.53
C TYR A 68 -6.17 11.58 -11.62
N GLY A 69 -7.10 12.12 -10.83
CA GLY A 69 -7.86 11.33 -9.86
C GLY A 69 -8.96 10.44 -10.46
N ALA A 70 -9.63 10.91 -11.52
CA ALA A 70 -10.84 10.28 -12.06
C ALA A 70 -10.69 8.79 -12.44
N PRO A 71 -9.59 8.32 -13.05
CA PRO A 71 -9.41 6.89 -13.35
C PRO A 71 -9.51 5.97 -12.14
N SER A 72 -9.23 6.46 -10.93
CA SER A 72 -9.40 5.68 -9.69
C SER A 72 -10.85 5.32 -9.39
N PHE A 73 -11.82 6.08 -9.93
CA PHE A 73 -13.23 5.71 -9.86
C PHE A 73 -13.50 4.39 -10.59
N ALA A 74 -13.07 4.29 -11.85
CA ALA A 74 -13.29 3.08 -12.65
C ALA A 74 -12.53 1.89 -12.05
N GLY A 75 -11.28 2.08 -11.64
CA GLY A 75 -10.50 1.03 -10.97
C GLY A 75 -11.18 0.51 -9.70
N ALA A 76 -11.60 1.40 -8.81
CA ALA A 76 -12.30 1.01 -7.59
C ALA A 76 -13.67 0.35 -7.87
N ALA A 77 -14.39 0.82 -8.89
CA ALA A 77 -15.66 0.24 -9.29
C ALA A 77 -15.54 -1.20 -9.83
N MET A 78 -14.37 -1.57 -10.37
CA MET A 78 -14.07 -2.93 -10.82
C MET A 78 -13.63 -3.86 -9.68
N VAL A 79 -12.99 -3.32 -8.64
CA VAL A 79 -12.45 -4.11 -7.51
C VAL A 79 -13.55 -4.80 -6.71
N VAL A 80 -14.65 -4.12 -6.40
CA VAL A 80 -15.74 -4.69 -5.57
C VAL A 80 -16.39 -5.91 -6.24
N PRO A 81 -16.80 -5.88 -7.53
CA PRO A 81 -17.32 -7.05 -8.23
C PRO A 81 -16.34 -8.23 -8.23
N ILE A 82 -15.04 -7.96 -8.37
CA ILE A 82 -14.00 -8.99 -8.41
C ILE A 82 -13.80 -9.64 -7.05
N LEU A 83 -13.71 -8.85 -5.99
CA LEU A 83 -13.44 -9.36 -4.66
C LEU A 83 -14.67 -10.04 -4.05
N VAL A 84 -15.85 -9.45 -4.28
CA VAL A 84 -17.08 -9.84 -3.61
C VAL A 84 -17.89 -10.79 -4.47
N HIS A 85 -18.35 -10.32 -5.64
CA HIS A 85 -19.36 -11.06 -6.40
C HIS A 85 -18.81 -12.22 -7.21
N LEU A 86 -17.58 -12.09 -7.72
CA LEU A 86 -17.03 -12.98 -8.73
C LEU A 86 -16.90 -14.45 -8.28
N PRO A 87 -16.41 -14.78 -7.06
CA PRO A 87 -16.33 -16.18 -6.62
C PRO A 87 -17.71 -16.83 -6.55
N LYS A 88 -18.71 -16.14 -5.99
CA LYS A 88 -20.10 -16.65 -5.93
C LYS A 88 -20.72 -16.73 -7.33
N PHE A 89 -20.50 -15.75 -8.20
CA PHE A 89 -21.02 -15.78 -9.57
C PHE A 89 -20.53 -17.01 -10.33
N TYR A 90 -19.23 -17.32 -10.26
CA TYR A 90 -18.70 -18.51 -10.91
C TYR A 90 -19.17 -19.82 -10.24
N ALA A 91 -19.35 -19.83 -8.93
CA ALA A 91 -19.83 -20.99 -8.19
C ALA A 91 -21.32 -21.31 -8.47
N ASP A 92 -22.19 -20.29 -8.34
CA ASP A 92 -23.64 -20.47 -8.34
C ASP A 92 -24.29 -20.28 -9.71
N VAL A 93 -23.71 -19.44 -10.58
CA VAL A 93 -24.31 -19.11 -11.89
C VAL A 93 -23.61 -19.84 -13.03
N VAL A 94 -22.28 -19.89 -13.01
CA VAL A 94 -21.48 -20.61 -14.02
C VAL A 94 -21.29 -22.09 -13.67
N LEU A 95 -21.56 -22.45 -12.41
CA LEU A 95 -21.46 -23.82 -11.88
C LEU A 95 -20.04 -24.39 -11.98
N VAL A 96 -19.04 -23.54 -11.71
CA VAL A 96 -17.65 -23.97 -11.56
C VAL A 96 -17.42 -24.44 -10.13
N PRO A 97 -16.90 -25.67 -9.92
CA PRO A 97 -16.56 -26.15 -8.58
C PRO A 97 -15.60 -25.20 -7.84
N LEU A 98 -15.86 -24.96 -6.55
CA LEU A 98 -15.10 -24.01 -5.74
C LEU A 98 -13.60 -24.31 -5.69
N GLY A 99 -13.19 -25.59 -5.76
CA GLY A 99 -11.79 -25.97 -5.82
C GLY A 99 -11.01 -25.34 -6.98
N TYR A 100 -11.61 -25.31 -8.18
CA TYR A 100 -10.99 -24.66 -9.34
C TYR A 100 -10.87 -23.15 -9.13
N LEU A 101 -11.89 -22.53 -8.55
CA LEU A 101 -11.85 -21.10 -8.25
C LEU A 101 -10.75 -20.79 -7.24
N ALA A 102 -10.61 -21.58 -6.18
CA ALA A 102 -9.56 -21.39 -5.19
C ALA A 102 -8.15 -21.51 -5.79
N VAL A 103 -7.91 -22.52 -6.64
CA VAL A 103 -6.64 -22.71 -7.35
C VAL A 103 -6.36 -21.55 -8.31
N ALA A 104 -7.32 -21.19 -9.15
CA ALA A 104 -7.19 -20.09 -10.10
C ALA A 104 -6.94 -18.74 -9.39
N ILE A 105 -7.62 -18.50 -8.27
CA ILE A 105 -7.40 -17.31 -7.44
C ILE A 105 -5.99 -17.31 -6.86
N ALA A 106 -5.53 -18.44 -6.29
CA ALA A 106 -4.19 -18.55 -5.74
C ALA A 106 -3.10 -18.31 -6.80
N ILE A 107 -3.24 -18.87 -7.99
CA ILE A 107 -2.31 -18.67 -9.12
C ILE A 107 -2.29 -17.21 -9.55
N ALA A 108 -3.45 -16.62 -9.86
CA ALA A 108 -3.52 -15.25 -10.38
C ALA A 108 -2.99 -14.23 -9.37
N ARG A 109 -3.35 -14.36 -8.09
CA ARG A 109 -2.87 -13.47 -7.03
C ARG A 109 -1.37 -13.64 -6.77
N SER A 110 -0.83 -14.85 -6.92
CA SER A 110 0.61 -15.10 -6.82
C SER A 110 1.39 -14.48 -7.98
N LEU A 111 0.87 -14.59 -9.21
CA LEU A 111 1.44 -13.94 -10.39
C LEU A 111 1.34 -12.41 -10.30
N ASP A 112 0.24 -11.86 -9.76
CA ASP A 112 0.07 -10.43 -9.53
C ASP A 112 1.21 -9.87 -8.66
N ALA A 113 1.51 -10.53 -7.53
CA ALA A 113 2.58 -10.13 -6.62
C ALA A 113 3.98 -10.12 -7.26
N LEU A 114 4.21 -10.96 -8.28
CA LEU A 114 5.47 -11.02 -9.04
C LEU A 114 5.50 -10.02 -10.20
N SER A 115 4.34 -9.75 -10.81
CA SER A 115 4.22 -8.82 -11.93
C SER A 115 4.48 -7.37 -11.52
N ASP A 116 4.19 -7.01 -10.28
CA ASP A 116 4.41 -5.67 -9.71
C ASP A 116 5.87 -5.19 -9.85
N PRO A 117 6.90 -5.85 -9.25
CA PRO A 117 8.28 -5.43 -9.42
C PRO A 117 8.74 -5.43 -10.88
N PHE A 118 8.25 -6.38 -11.68
CA PHE A 118 8.61 -6.50 -13.08
C PHE A 118 8.11 -5.32 -13.91
N VAL A 119 6.81 -4.99 -13.80
CA VAL A 119 6.21 -3.84 -14.49
C VAL A 119 6.79 -2.54 -13.98
N GLY A 120 7.07 -2.41 -12.68
CA GLY A 120 7.71 -1.21 -12.12
C GLY A 120 9.09 -0.97 -12.74
N TRP A 121 9.91 -2.02 -12.78
CA TRP A 121 11.23 -1.99 -13.41
C TRP A 121 11.15 -1.68 -14.92
N LEU A 122 10.21 -2.31 -15.63
CA LEU A 122 10.04 -2.16 -17.07
C LEU A 122 9.56 -0.74 -17.41
N SER A 123 8.57 -0.25 -16.66
CA SER A 123 8.07 1.12 -16.77
C SER A 123 9.19 2.12 -16.54
N ASP A 124 10.00 1.96 -15.49
CA ASP A 124 11.07 2.92 -15.17
C ASP A 124 12.22 2.97 -16.20
N ARG A 125 12.40 1.95 -17.05
CA ARG A 125 13.45 1.88 -18.08
C ARG A 125 12.98 2.19 -19.50
N THR A 126 11.68 2.28 -19.70
CA THR A 126 11.11 2.49 -21.03
C THR A 126 11.36 3.92 -21.51
N ARG A 127 11.93 4.06 -22.71
CA ARG A 127 12.10 5.34 -23.41
C ARG A 127 11.17 5.35 -24.60
N SER A 128 10.11 6.16 -24.55
CA SER A 128 9.16 6.29 -25.65
C SER A 128 8.84 7.76 -25.96
N ARG A 129 8.38 8.03 -27.19
CA ARG A 129 7.88 9.35 -27.61
C ARG A 129 6.68 9.85 -26.79
N TRP A 130 5.96 8.96 -26.12
CA TRP A 130 4.81 9.32 -25.28
C TRP A 130 5.22 9.56 -23.83
N GLY A 131 6.49 9.39 -23.48
CA GLY A 131 6.96 9.37 -22.10
C GLY A 131 7.23 7.95 -21.62
N ARG A 132 7.65 7.83 -20.36
CA ARG A 132 8.09 6.60 -19.74
C ARG A 132 6.91 5.71 -19.30
N ARG A 133 5.84 6.32 -18.80
CA ARG A 133 4.73 5.66 -18.07
C ARG A 133 3.44 5.61 -18.87
N ARG A 134 3.21 6.61 -19.71
CA ARG A 134 2.01 6.75 -20.55
C ARG A 134 1.73 5.56 -21.49
N PRO A 135 2.73 4.95 -22.16
CA PRO A 135 2.47 3.79 -23.03
C PRO A 135 1.81 2.61 -22.30
N PHE A 136 2.26 2.35 -21.07
CA PHE A 136 1.75 1.25 -20.25
C PHE A 136 0.29 1.48 -19.86
N MET A 137 -0.07 2.72 -19.49
CA MET A 137 -1.46 3.07 -19.20
C MET A 137 -2.35 3.00 -20.45
N ALA A 138 -1.83 3.45 -21.60
CA ALA A 138 -2.57 3.46 -22.86
C ALA A 138 -2.90 2.05 -23.38
N VAL A 139 -2.00 1.07 -23.14
CA VAL A 139 -2.19 -0.32 -23.57
C VAL A 139 -2.86 -1.15 -22.46
N GLY A 140 -2.44 -0.96 -21.21
CA GLY A 140 -2.92 -1.74 -20.07
C GLY A 140 -4.39 -1.50 -19.75
N ALA A 141 -4.89 -0.26 -19.84
CA ALA A 141 -6.28 0.02 -19.52
C ALA A 141 -7.29 -0.66 -20.49
N PRO A 142 -7.14 -0.56 -21.83
CA PRO A 142 -8.01 -1.30 -22.77
C PRO A 142 -7.93 -2.83 -22.62
N LEU A 143 -6.74 -3.38 -22.43
CA LEU A 143 -6.59 -4.82 -22.25
C LEU A 143 -7.18 -5.31 -20.92
N CYS A 144 -7.05 -4.51 -19.85
CA CYS A 144 -7.68 -4.80 -18.57
C CYS A 144 -9.22 -4.71 -18.67
N ALA A 145 -9.75 -3.70 -19.37
CA ALA A 145 -11.18 -3.57 -19.63
C ALA A 145 -11.74 -4.78 -20.39
N LEU A 146 -11.02 -5.25 -21.42
CA LEU A 146 -11.39 -6.44 -22.17
C LEU A 146 -11.34 -7.71 -21.29
N ALA A 147 -10.27 -7.88 -20.51
CA ALA A 147 -10.13 -9.02 -19.60
C ALA A 147 -11.23 -9.03 -18.52
N PHE A 148 -11.57 -7.86 -17.98
CA PHE A 148 -12.65 -7.71 -17.00
C PHE A 148 -14.02 -8.02 -17.58
N TRP A 149 -14.32 -7.55 -18.79
CA TRP A 149 -15.57 -7.90 -19.47
C TRP A 149 -15.62 -9.40 -19.78
N ALA A 150 -14.54 -9.99 -20.29
CA ALA A 150 -14.44 -11.42 -20.55
C ALA A 150 -14.63 -12.29 -19.30
N LEU A 151 -14.14 -11.80 -18.15
CA LEU A 151 -14.29 -12.44 -16.84
C LEU A 151 -15.74 -12.48 -16.37
N PHE A 152 -16.57 -11.48 -16.70
CA PHE A 152 -18.00 -11.49 -16.37
C PHE A 152 -18.91 -11.98 -17.51
N SER A 153 -18.33 -12.28 -18.68
CA SER A 153 -19.04 -12.80 -19.85
C SER A 153 -18.47 -14.16 -20.31
N PRO A 154 -18.44 -15.20 -19.45
CA PRO A 154 -17.99 -16.52 -19.88
C PRO A 154 -18.91 -17.08 -20.98
N PRO A 155 -18.35 -17.67 -22.06
CA PRO A 155 -19.14 -18.29 -23.12
C PRO A 155 -20.11 -19.34 -22.56
N ARG A 156 -21.36 -19.33 -23.02
CA ARG A 156 -22.41 -20.26 -22.54
C ARG A 156 -22.13 -21.73 -22.85
N THR A 157 -21.25 -21.98 -23.81
CA THR A 157 -20.82 -23.32 -24.24
C THR A 157 -19.84 -23.97 -23.27
N LEU A 158 -19.22 -23.20 -22.37
CA LEU A 158 -18.26 -23.73 -21.39
C LEU A 158 -18.98 -24.10 -20.09
N SER A 159 -18.66 -25.27 -19.55
CA SER A 159 -19.15 -25.74 -18.25
C SER A 159 -18.03 -26.47 -17.49
N GLY A 160 -18.21 -26.61 -16.17
CA GLY A 160 -17.31 -27.37 -15.31
C GLY A 160 -15.83 -26.93 -15.44
N PRO A 161 -14.89 -27.87 -15.67
CA PRO A 161 -13.46 -27.56 -15.78
C PRO A 161 -13.11 -26.57 -16.90
N ALA A 162 -13.83 -26.59 -18.04
CA ALA A 162 -13.55 -25.68 -19.15
C ALA A 162 -13.90 -24.22 -18.80
N ALA A 163 -15.01 -24.02 -18.08
CA ALA A 163 -15.37 -22.72 -17.53
C ALA A 163 -14.40 -22.27 -16.42
N GLY A 164 -13.89 -23.22 -15.62
CA GLY A 164 -12.80 -22.96 -14.66
C GLY A 164 -11.50 -22.53 -15.32
N GLY A 165 -11.14 -23.13 -16.46
CA GLY A 165 -9.99 -22.70 -17.27
C GLY A 165 -10.16 -21.29 -17.84
N TRP A 166 -11.35 -20.97 -18.36
CA TRP A 166 -11.69 -19.61 -18.80
C TRP A 166 -11.55 -18.60 -17.66
N PHE A 167 -12.10 -18.91 -16.48
CA PHE A 167 -11.93 -18.10 -15.27
C PHE A 167 -10.45 -17.88 -14.96
N GLY A 168 -9.66 -18.95 -14.86
CA GLY A 168 -8.24 -18.85 -14.54
C GLY A 168 -7.46 -17.96 -15.52
N VAL A 169 -7.63 -18.17 -16.82
CA VAL A 169 -6.93 -17.37 -17.86
C VAL A 169 -7.35 -15.91 -17.80
N THR A 170 -8.65 -15.63 -17.82
CA THR A 170 -9.15 -14.24 -17.81
C THR A 170 -8.83 -13.51 -16.51
N PHE A 171 -8.81 -14.22 -15.37
CA PHE A 171 -8.45 -13.67 -14.06
C PHE A 171 -6.97 -13.32 -13.96
N VAL A 172 -6.08 -14.18 -14.49
CA VAL A 172 -4.63 -13.88 -14.59
C VAL A 172 -4.40 -12.66 -15.50
N LEU A 173 -5.04 -12.63 -16.67
CA LEU A 173 -4.93 -11.50 -17.60
C LEU A 173 -5.43 -10.20 -16.97
N TYR A 174 -6.55 -10.25 -16.25
CA TYR A 174 -7.09 -9.09 -15.54
C TYR A 174 -6.05 -8.50 -14.58
N PHE A 175 -5.48 -9.30 -13.67
CA PHE A 175 -4.50 -8.79 -12.71
C PHE A 175 -3.21 -8.32 -13.37
N PHE A 176 -2.73 -9.02 -14.38
CA PHE A 176 -1.54 -8.60 -15.12
C PHE A 176 -1.72 -7.24 -15.80
N PHE A 177 -2.83 -7.03 -16.52
CA PHE A 177 -3.11 -5.75 -17.17
C PHE A 177 -3.50 -4.66 -16.19
N HIS A 178 -4.15 -5.02 -15.08
CA HIS A 178 -4.42 -4.12 -13.97
C HIS A 178 -3.10 -3.55 -13.43
N THR A 179 -2.12 -4.40 -13.15
CA THR A 179 -0.78 -3.97 -12.72
C THR A 179 -0.08 -3.13 -13.78
N LEU A 180 -0.26 -3.47 -15.06
CA LEU A 180 0.32 -2.72 -16.18
C LEU A 180 -0.12 -1.25 -16.22
N TYR A 181 -1.37 -0.92 -15.87
CA TYR A 181 -1.82 0.47 -15.87
C TYR A 181 -1.75 1.14 -14.48
N VAL A 182 -2.02 0.40 -13.39
CA VAL A 182 -2.09 0.95 -12.03
C VAL A 182 -0.71 1.40 -11.57
N LEU A 183 0.31 0.57 -11.74
CA LEU A 183 1.62 0.88 -11.19
C LEU A 183 2.24 2.15 -11.82
N PRO A 184 2.22 2.34 -13.15
CA PRO A 184 2.65 3.60 -13.77
C PRO A 184 1.77 4.80 -13.36
N HIS A 185 0.46 4.59 -13.16
CA HIS A 185 -0.47 5.64 -12.71
C HIS A 185 -0.11 6.15 -11.31
N HIS A 186 0.07 5.24 -10.35
CA HIS A 186 0.44 5.59 -8.98
C HIS A 186 1.83 6.24 -8.93
N ALA A 187 2.75 5.74 -9.75
CA ALA A 187 4.09 6.30 -9.80
C ALA A 187 4.08 7.73 -10.39
N LEU A 188 3.20 8.03 -11.36
CA LEU A 188 3.11 9.33 -12.03
C LEU A 188 2.77 10.46 -11.05
N GLY A 189 1.93 10.21 -10.04
CA GLY A 189 1.48 11.24 -9.10
C GLY A 189 2.60 12.05 -8.44
N PRO A 190 3.59 11.40 -7.78
CA PRO A 190 4.78 12.07 -7.24
C PRO A 190 5.60 12.90 -8.25
N GLU A 191 5.51 12.60 -9.55
CA GLU A 191 6.27 13.31 -10.60
C GLU A 191 5.56 14.58 -11.10
N LEU A 192 4.26 14.73 -10.83
CA LEU A 192 3.48 15.86 -11.30
C LEU A 192 3.77 17.15 -10.51
N THR A 193 4.15 17.04 -9.25
CA THR A 193 4.50 18.19 -8.40
C THR A 193 5.59 17.87 -7.37
N LEU A 194 6.50 18.84 -7.22
CA LEU A 194 7.49 18.86 -6.15
C LEU A 194 6.94 19.47 -4.86
N ASP A 195 5.85 20.24 -4.95
CA ASP A 195 5.20 20.84 -3.79
C ASP A 195 4.46 19.79 -2.96
N TYR A 196 4.70 19.83 -1.65
CA TYR A 196 4.19 18.85 -0.70
C TYR A 196 2.67 18.94 -0.55
N HIS A 197 2.13 20.15 -0.38
CA HIS A 197 0.70 20.37 -0.17
C HIS A 197 -0.11 20.00 -1.42
N GLU A 198 0.37 20.40 -2.60
CA GLU A 198 -0.23 20.06 -3.88
C GLU A 198 -0.27 18.55 -4.13
N ARG A 199 0.78 17.81 -3.70
CA ARG A 199 0.81 16.34 -3.77
C ARG A 199 -0.25 15.71 -2.87
N SER A 200 -0.39 16.20 -1.63
CA SER A 200 -1.42 15.72 -0.71
C SER A 200 -2.82 15.93 -1.28
N VAL A 201 -3.10 17.11 -1.86
CA VAL A 201 -4.39 17.39 -2.50
C VAL A 201 -4.62 16.48 -3.72
N LEU A 202 -3.60 16.27 -4.55
CA LEU A 202 -3.67 15.39 -5.71
C LEU A 202 -4.05 13.94 -5.31
N PHE A 203 -3.43 13.41 -4.25
CA PHE A 203 -3.77 12.09 -3.73
C PHE A 203 -5.13 12.06 -3.05
N GLY A 204 -5.52 13.11 -2.34
CA GLY A 204 -6.86 13.25 -1.75
C GLY A 204 -7.96 13.19 -2.81
N VAL A 205 -7.79 13.88 -3.95
CA VAL A 205 -8.74 13.82 -5.08
C VAL A 205 -8.81 12.41 -5.66
N ARG A 206 -7.66 11.74 -5.84
CA ARG A 206 -7.60 10.35 -6.33
C ARG A 206 -8.36 9.39 -5.40
N GLU A 207 -8.13 9.49 -4.10
CA GLU A 207 -8.81 8.64 -3.10
C GLU A 207 -10.32 8.93 -3.02
N ALA A 208 -10.74 10.20 -3.14
CA ALA A 208 -12.15 10.55 -3.19
C ALA A 208 -12.88 9.87 -4.37
N PHE A 209 -12.28 9.87 -5.57
CA PHE A 209 -12.81 9.12 -6.72
C PHE A 209 -12.85 7.62 -6.46
N GLY A 210 -11.83 7.06 -5.79
CA GLY A 210 -11.80 5.65 -5.41
C GLY A 210 -12.95 5.26 -4.45
N ILE A 211 -13.23 6.09 -3.45
CA ILE A 211 -14.36 5.88 -2.53
C ILE A 211 -15.69 5.93 -3.30
N LEU A 212 -15.88 6.91 -4.18
CA LEU A 212 -17.09 7.03 -5.00
C LEU A 212 -17.28 5.79 -5.89
N GLY A 213 -16.22 5.30 -6.54
CA GLY A 213 -16.27 4.09 -7.36
C GLY A 213 -16.65 2.85 -6.55
N THR A 214 -16.09 2.72 -5.33
CA THR A 214 -16.40 1.63 -4.40
C THR A 214 -17.88 1.63 -4.00
N ILE A 215 -18.45 2.80 -3.68
CA ILE A 215 -19.87 2.93 -3.32
C ILE A 215 -20.76 2.57 -4.50
N VAL A 216 -20.47 3.08 -5.71
CA VAL A 216 -21.23 2.74 -6.91
C VAL A 216 -21.21 1.24 -7.17
N ALA A 217 -20.05 0.59 -7.00
CA ALA A 217 -19.93 -0.84 -7.23
C ALA A 217 -20.55 -1.71 -6.13
N ALA A 218 -20.71 -1.21 -4.90
CA ALA A 218 -21.48 -1.88 -3.86
C ALA A 218 -22.99 -1.89 -4.17
N VAL A 219 -23.51 -0.82 -4.76
CA VAL A 219 -24.94 -0.61 -5.00
C VAL A 219 -25.40 -1.16 -6.35
N ALA A 220 -24.61 -0.96 -7.41
CA ALA A 220 -25.06 -1.18 -8.79
C ALA A 220 -25.50 -2.62 -9.10
N PRO A 221 -24.81 -3.71 -8.66
CA PRO A 221 -25.22 -5.08 -8.97
C PRO A 221 -26.63 -5.41 -8.46
N GLY A 222 -26.94 -5.08 -7.20
CA GLY A 222 -28.24 -5.37 -6.60
C GLY A 222 -29.38 -4.62 -7.29
N LEU A 223 -29.21 -3.34 -7.60
CA LEU A 223 -30.22 -2.53 -8.29
C LEU A 223 -30.48 -3.01 -9.72
N LEU A 224 -29.42 -3.33 -10.47
CA LEU A 224 -29.57 -3.82 -11.83
C LEU A 224 -30.19 -5.21 -11.86
N LEU A 225 -29.88 -6.07 -10.88
CA LEU A 225 -30.49 -7.39 -10.80
C LEU A 225 -32.00 -7.33 -10.53
N GLN A 226 -32.47 -6.37 -9.72
CA GLN A 226 -33.90 -6.13 -9.54
C GLN A 226 -34.63 -5.80 -10.85
N ARG A 227 -33.94 -5.11 -11.78
CA ARG A 227 -34.54 -4.65 -13.04
C ARG A 227 -34.40 -5.67 -14.18
N MET A 228 -33.25 -6.35 -14.24
CA MET A 228 -32.89 -7.21 -15.38
C MET A 228 -33.14 -8.69 -15.12
N GLY A 229 -33.19 -9.13 -13.86
CA GLY A 229 -33.46 -10.52 -13.44
C GLY A 229 -32.39 -11.58 -13.78
N ASP A 230 -31.46 -11.29 -14.68
CA ASP A 230 -30.42 -12.22 -15.14
C ASP A 230 -29.03 -11.77 -14.67
N GLU A 231 -28.45 -12.50 -13.71
CA GLU A 231 -27.11 -12.21 -13.16
C GLU A 231 -26.04 -12.16 -14.23
N ARG A 232 -26.06 -13.05 -15.24
CA ARG A 232 -25.05 -13.05 -16.31
C ARG A 232 -25.14 -11.78 -17.14
N ARG A 233 -26.36 -11.32 -17.45
CA ARG A 233 -26.55 -10.07 -18.21
C ARG A 233 -26.13 -8.84 -17.40
N VAL A 234 -26.46 -8.81 -16.10
CA VAL A 234 -26.10 -7.70 -15.21
C VAL A 234 -24.58 -7.56 -15.10
N PHE A 235 -23.88 -8.66 -14.82
CA PHE A 235 -22.44 -8.61 -14.67
C PHE A 235 -21.71 -8.37 -16.00
N ALA A 236 -22.20 -8.91 -17.13
CA ALA A 236 -21.66 -8.59 -18.45
C ALA A 236 -21.85 -7.09 -18.80
N PHE A 237 -23.01 -6.51 -18.45
CA PHE A 237 -23.28 -5.09 -18.63
C PHE A 237 -22.38 -4.22 -17.74
N LEU A 238 -22.23 -4.54 -16.46
CA LEU A 238 -21.31 -3.84 -15.55
C LEU A 238 -19.85 -3.99 -16.02
N GLY A 239 -19.49 -5.17 -16.52
CA GLY A 239 -18.23 -5.47 -17.18
C GLY A 239 -17.92 -4.48 -18.30
N ALA A 240 -18.86 -4.33 -19.22
CA ALA A 240 -18.75 -3.41 -20.35
C ALA A 240 -18.74 -1.94 -19.89
N LEU A 241 -19.65 -1.56 -18.99
CA LEU A 241 -19.81 -0.19 -18.51
C LEU A 241 -18.54 0.31 -17.81
N PHE A 242 -18.04 -0.42 -16.82
CA PHE A 242 -16.83 -0.04 -16.10
C PHE A 242 -15.58 -0.19 -16.96
N GLY A 243 -15.53 -1.16 -17.86
CA GLY A 243 -14.45 -1.30 -18.84
C GLY A 243 -14.36 -0.11 -19.80
N ILE A 244 -15.47 0.32 -20.39
CA ILE A 244 -15.54 1.51 -21.26
C ILE A 244 -15.15 2.77 -20.47
N LEU A 245 -15.65 2.91 -19.24
CA LEU A 245 -15.31 4.03 -18.38
C LEU A 245 -13.81 4.05 -18.05
N LEU A 246 -13.20 2.90 -17.75
CA LEU A 246 -11.77 2.77 -17.52
C LEU A 246 -10.97 3.27 -18.74
N VAL A 247 -11.33 2.79 -19.95
CA VAL A 247 -10.66 3.21 -21.19
C VAL A 247 -10.81 4.69 -21.43
N LEU A 248 -12.00 5.25 -21.28
CA LEU A 248 -12.25 6.68 -21.47
C LEU A 248 -11.40 7.51 -20.51
N LEU A 249 -11.44 7.22 -19.22
CA LEU A 249 -10.74 7.98 -18.19
C LEU A 249 -9.22 7.87 -18.32
N TYR A 250 -8.68 6.67 -18.60
CA TYR A 250 -7.25 6.51 -18.85
C TYR A 250 -6.80 7.14 -20.17
N THR A 251 -7.65 7.16 -21.20
CA THR A 251 -7.36 7.89 -22.44
C THR A 251 -7.28 9.39 -22.17
N MET A 252 -8.22 9.95 -21.39
CA MET A 252 -8.16 11.36 -20.98
C MET A 252 -6.89 11.67 -20.17
N LEU A 253 -6.53 10.80 -19.22
CA LEU A 253 -5.29 10.91 -18.45
C LEU A 253 -4.06 10.92 -19.36
N VAL A 254 -3.95 9.92 -20.23
CA VAL A 254 -2.80 9.75 -21.13
C VAL A 254 -2.69 10.95 -22.07
N VAL A 255 -3.79 11.50 -22.61
CA VAL A 255 -3.74 12.62 -23.55
C VAL A 255 -3.41 13.94 -22.85
N ARG A 256 -3.99 14.21 -21.67
CA ARG A 256 -3.93 15.51 -21.00
C ARG A 256 -2.77 15.65 -20.02
N VAL A 257 -2.28 14.56 -19.45
CA VAL A 257 -1.20 14.60 -18.45
C VAL A 257 0.13 14.21 -19.11
N ARG A 258 1.14 15.07 -18.95
CA ARG A 258 2.50 14.84 -19.43
C ARG A 258 3.46 14.74 -18.26
N GLU A 259 4.43 13.85 -18.40
CA GLU A 259 5.52 13.66 -17.42
C GLU A 259 6.43 14.89 -17.40
N ARG A 260 6.93 15.27 -16.22
CA ARG A 260 7.92 16.35 -16.08
C ARG A 260 9.33 15.83 -16.41
N PRO A 261 10.11 16.50 -17.29
CA PRO A 261 11.45 16.05 -17.67
C PRO A 261 12.42 15.91 -16.48
N ASP A 262 12.28 16.75 -15.45
CA ASP A 262 13.19 16.84 -14.30
C ASP A 262 13.25 15.56 -13.45
N PHE A 263 12.20 14.72 -13.50
CA PHE A 263 12.13 13.46 -12.75
C PHE A 263 12.73 12.27 -13.50
N VAL A 264 12.97 12.39 -14.81
CA VAL A 264 13.55 11.33 -15.65
C VAL A 264 15.05 11.10 -15.32
N ALA A 265 15.71 12.11 -14.73
CA ALA A 265 17.16 12.11 -14.47
C ALA A 265 17.60 11.50 -13.12
N ARG A 266 16.68 11.16 -12.21
CA ARG A 266 17.04 10.64 -10.87
C ARG A 266 17.25 9.12 -10.92
N PRO A 267 18.38 8.59 -10.43
CA PRO A 267 18.56 7.14 -10.33
C PRO A 267 17.53 6.55 -9.36
N PRO A 268 16.85 5.45 -9.72
CA PRO A 268 15.88 4.81 -8.84
C PRO A 268 16.58 4.28 -7.58
N ASN A 269 15.95 4.47 -6.42
CA ASN A 269 16.43 3.87 -5.18
C ASN A 269 16.38 2.34 -5.30
N PRO A 270 17.48 1.62 -5.03
CA PRO A 270 17.47 0.18 -5.19
C PRO A 270 16.56 -0.48 -4.15
N PHE A 271 15.71 -1.38 -4.63
CA PHE A 271 14.63 -2.04 -3.89
C PHE A 271 15.12 -2.78 -2.64
N VAL A 272 16.19 -3.58 -2.76
CA VAL A 272 16.65 -4.47 -1.65
C VAL A 272 17.18 -3.69 -0.44
N PRO A 273 18.10 -2.72 -0.57
CA PRO A 273 18.47 -1.86 0.55
C PRO A 273 17.28 -1.11 1.11
N GLY A 274 16.34 -0.70 0.25
CA GLY A 274 15.13 -0.04 0.68
C GLY A 274 14.31 -0.91 1.64
N VAL A 275 14.06 -2.17 1.29
CA VAL A 275 13.32 -3.13 2.13
C VAL A 275 14.02 -3.28 3.47
N ARG A 276 15.34 -3.50 3.46
CA ARG A 276 16.12 -3.74 4.68
C ARG A 276 16.14 -2.52 5.59
N ARG A 277 16.31 -1.31 5.05
CA ARG A 277 16.31 -0.06 5.83
C ARG A 277 14.96 0.21 6.46
N ALA A 278 13.88 0.09 5.69
CA ALA A 278 12.54 0.26 6.23
C ALA A 278 12.27 -0.75 7.36
N LEU A 279 12.68 -2.03 7.19
CA LEU A 279 12.56 -3.04 8.25
C LEU A 279 13.53 -2.86 9.43
N ARG A 280 14.52 -1.95 9.37
CA ARG A 280 15.32 -1.57 10.56
C ARG A 280 14.57 -0.57 11.44
N ASN A 281 13.72 0.27 10.85
CA ASN A 281 12.86 1.20 11.59
C ASN A 281 11.83 0.41 12.43
N ARG A 282 12.04 0.37 13.75
CA ARG A 282 11.21 -0.41 14.68
C ARG A 282 9.75 0.05 14.69
N PRO A 283 9.43 1.35 14.82
CA PRO A 283 8.07 1.86 14.63
C PRO A 283 7.43 1.41 13.32
N PHE A 284 8.19 1.46 12.21
CA PHE A 284 7.67 1.02 10.91
C PHE A 284 7.34 -0.47 10.89
N ARG A 285 8.20 -1.33 11.44
CA ARG A 285 7.91 -2.77 11.48
C ARG A 285 6.61 -3.08 12.22
N ILE A 286 6.36 -2.38 13.33
CA ILE A 286 5.14 -2.57 14.13
C ILE A 286 3.93 -2.13 13.30
N LEU A 287 4.00 -0.93 12.72
CA LEU A 287 2.92 -0.38 11.90
C LEU A 287 2.63 -1.27 10.67
N LEU A 288 3.67 -1.67 9.95
CA LEU A 288 3.57 -2.55 8.78
C LEU A 288 2.98 -3.91 9.16
N ALA A 289 3.47 -4.54 10.24
CA ALA A 289 2.95 -5.82 10.71
C ALA A 289 1.48 -5.73 11.10
N THR A 290 1.07 -4.66 11.80
CA THR A 290 -0.34 -4.43 12.09
C THR A 290 -1.14 -4.26 10.80
N TYR A 291 -0.68 -3.45 9.84
CA TYR A 291 -1.41 -3.19 8.60
C TYR A 291 -1.57 -4.45 7.74
N VAL A 292 -0.53 -5.27 7.65
CA VAL A 292 -0.53 -6.57 6.96
C VAL A 292 -1.54 -7.53 7.60
N VAL A 293 -1.54 -7.66 8.93
CA VAL A 293 -2.50 -8.51 9.65
C VAL A 293 -3.92 -7.96 9.53
N ALA A 294 -4.09 -6.64 9.65
CA ALA A 294 -5.38 -5.96 9.52
C ALA A 294 -5.97 -6.09 8.10
N SER A 295 -5.13 -6.25 7.07
CA SER A 295 -5.62 -6.44 5.70
C SER A 295 -6.45 -7.72 5.54
N VAL A 296 -6.20 -8.75 6.37
CA VAL A 296 -7.02 -9.99 6.39
C VAL A 296 -8.46 -9.69 6.81
N THR A 297 -8.66 -8.74 7.73
CA THR A 297 -9.96 -8.49 8.36
C THR A 297 -10.98 -7.89 7.39
N GLY A 298 -10.52 -7.25 6.31
CA GLY A 298 -11.38 -6.83 5.20
C GLY A 298 -11.44 -7.84 4.05
N ALA A 299 -10.34 -8.55 3.77
CA ALA A 299 -10.25 -9.45 2.61
C ALA A 299 -11.16 -10.70 2.73
N ILE A 300 -11.22 -11.32 3.92
CA ILE A 300 -12.05 -12.51 4.14
C ILE A 300 -13.55 -12.16 4.06
N PRO A 301 -14.07 -11.14 4.78
CA PRO A 301 -15.47 -10.75 4.63
C PRO A 301 -15.80 -10.33 3.21
N GLY A 302 -14.91 -9.61 2.51
CA GLY A 302 -15.12 -9.28 1.10
C GLY A 302 -15.46 -10.51 0.26
N THR A 303 -14.70 -11.59 0.42
CA THR A 303 -14.88 -12.84 -0.35
C THR A 303 -16.11 -13.65 0.12
N LEU A 304 -16.33 -13.76 1.43
CA LEU A 304 -17.37 -14.64 1.99
C LEU A 304 -18.73 -13.98 2.21
N MET A 305 -18.82 -12.64 2.15
CA MET A 305 -20.07 -11.93 2.40
C MET A 305 -21.24 -12.42 1.54
N PRO A 306 -21.08 -12.69 0.23
CA PRO A 306 -22.18 -13.20 -0.58
C PRO A 306 -22.62 -14.62 -0.18
N PHE A 307 -21.69 -15.47 0.28
CA PHE A 307 -21.99 -16.80 0.79
C PHE A 307 -22.70 -16.72 2.15
N PHE A 308 -22.22 -15.85 3.05
CA PHE A 308 -22.84 -15.60 4.36
C PHE A 308 -24.28 -15.09 4.19
N ASN A 309 -24.48 -14.09 3.33
CA ASN A 309 -25.80 -13.55 3.03
C ASN A 309 -26.73 -14.60 2.38
N ALA A 310 -26.25 -15.34 1.38
CA ALA A 310 -27.08 -16.28 0.64
C ALA A 310 -27.43 -17.56 1.42
N TYR A 311 -26.51 -18.08 2.24
CA TYR A 311 -26.64 -19.40 2.86
C TYR A 311 -26.81 -19.39 4.38
N VAL A 312 -26.39 -18.32 5.08
CA VAL A 312 -26.59 -18.19 6.54
C VAL A 312 -27.84 -17.37 6.84
N ILE A 313 -27.86 -16.11 6.37
CA ILE A 313 -28.96 -15.17 6.66
C ILE A 313 -30.21 -15.49 5.86
N ARG A 314 -30.04 -15.96 4.61
CA ARG A 314 -31.13 -16.37 3.70
C ARG A 314 -32.29 -15.36 3.64
N PRO A 315 -32.03 -14.08 3.34
CA PRO A 315 -33.11 -13.12 3.23
C PRO A 315 -33.94 -13.38 1.97
N ALA A 316 -35.19 -12.91 1.94
CA ALA A 316 -36.10 -13.09 0.79
C ALA A 316 -35.53 -12.56 -0.55
N ASN A 317 -34.67 -11.54 -0.50
CA ASN A 317 -34.01 -10.95 -1.67
C ASN A 317 -32.49 -10.83 -1.44
N PRO A 318 -31.73 -11.93 -1.61
CA PRO A 318 -30.30 -11.96 -1.29
C PRO A 318 -29.48 -10.89 -2.00
N ALA A 319 -29.76 -10.60 -3.26
CA ALA A 319 -28.99 -9.63 -4.03
C ALA A 319 -29.18 -8.20 -3.54
N LEU A 320 -30.42 -7.80 -3.24
CA LEU A 320 -30.70 -6.46 -2.68
C LEU A 320 -30.07 -6.30 -1.30
N TRP A 321 -30.23 -7.30 -0.43
CA TRP A 321 -29.67 -7.27 0.91
C TRP A 321 -28.13 -7.24 0.90
N LEU A 322 -27.49 -7.98 0.00
CA LEU A 322 -26.05 -7.90 -0.19
C LEU A 322 -25.60 -6.47 -0.52
N SER A 323 -26.27 -5.79 -1.46
CA SER A 323 -25.97 -4.39 -1.78
C SER A 323 -26.21 -3.45 -0.61
N ILE A 324 -27.28 -3.65 0.17
CA ILE A 324 -27.54 -2.88 1.40
C ILE A 324 -26.39 -3.05 2.38
N PHE A 325 -25.97 -4.29 2.66
CA PHE A 325 -24.89 -4.57 3.60
C PHE A 325 -23.55 -3.94 3.18
N LEU A 326 -23.18 -4.07 1.90
CA LEU A 326 -21.95 -3.44 1.38
C LEU A 326 -22.03 -1.91 1.48
N THR A 327 -23.20 -1.34 1.16
CA THR A 327 -23.43 0.11 1.26
C THR A 327 -23.32 0.60 2.69
N VAL A 328 -23.89 -0.13 3.65
CA VAL A 328 -23.80 0.19 5.08
C VAL A 328 -22.35 0.07 5.56
N TYR A 329 -21.61 -0.95 5.14
CA TYR A 329 -20.20 -1.13 5.52
C TYR A 329 -19.33 0.06 5.06
N PHE A 330 -19.33 0.35 3.76
CA PHE A 330 -18.51 1.44 3.20
C PHE A 330 -19.04 2.81 3.60
N GLY A 331 -20.36 2.96 3.66
CA GLY A 331 -21.04 4.19 4.09
C GLY A 331 -20.72 4.54 5.54
N ALA A 332 -20.78 3.57 6.46
CA ALA A 332 -20.40 3.79 7.85
C ALA A 332 -18.92 4.19 7.97
N GLY A 333 -18.02 3.56 7.21
CA GLY A 333 -16.60 3.94 7.18
C GLY A 333 -16.39 5.39 6.75
N LEU A 334 -17.12 5.86 5.74
CA LEU A 334 -17.05 7.24 5.28
C LEU A 334 -17.68 8.23 6.28
N LEU A 335 -18.87 7.92 6.78
CA LEU A 335 -19.64 8.79 7.69
C LEU A 335 -18.96 8.92 9.05
N CYS A 336 -18.24 7.90 9.52
CA CYS A 336 -17.51 7.95 10.79
C CYS A 336 -16.12 8.60 10.68
N LEU A 337 -15.65 8.96 9.48
CA LEU A 337 -14.33 9.59 9.31
C LEU A 337 -14.15 10.87 10.14
N PRO A 338 -15.09 11.84 10.16
CA PRO A 338 -14.98 13.02 11.03
C PRO A 338 -14.91 12.68 12.52
N LEU A 339 -15.62 11.63 12.94
CA LEU A 339 -15.59 11.16 14.33
C LEU A 339 -14.20 10.62 14.68
N TRP A 340 -13.57 9.87 13.77
CA TRP A 340 -12.20 9.39 13.97
C TRP A 340 -11.16 10.51 13.98
N VAL A 341 -11.32 11.52 13.13
CA VAL A 341 -10.46 12.71 13.16
C VAL A 341 -10.60 13.45 14.49
N ALA A 342 -11.83 13.63 14.99
CA ALA A 342 -12.08 14.25 16.29
C ALA A 342 -11.50 13.41 17.44
N ALA A 343 -11.67 12.09 17.41
CA ALA A 343 -11.11 11.17 18.40
C ALA A 343 -9.57 11.20 18.41
N ALA A 344 -8.94 11.21 17.23
CA ALA A 344 -7.49 11.31 17.11
C ALA A 344 -6.92 12.62 17.64
N ARG A 345 -7.65 13.74 17.46
CA ARG A 345 -7.26 15.05 18.02
C ARG A 345 -7.42 15.11 19.54
N ARG A 346 -8.45 14.47 20.10
CA ARG A 346 -8.76 14.54 21.53
C ARG A 346 -7.95 13.55 22.37
N PHE A 347 -7.78 12.33 21.88
CA PHE A 347 -7.15 11.24 22.62
C PHE A 347 -5.77 10.85 22.07
N GLY A 348 -5.41 11.34 20.89
CA GLY A 348 -4.22 10.92 20.16
C GLY A 348 -4.50 9.80 19.15
N LYS A 349 -3.62 9.66 18.15
CA LYS A 349 -3.76 8.69 17.05
C LYS A 349 -3.75 7.23 17.52
N ARG A 350 -2.84 6.87 18.43
CA ARG A 350 -2.66 5.51 18.94
C ARG A 350 -3.92 4.94 19.64
N PRO A 351 -4.51 5.60 20.66
CA PRO A 351 -5.72 5.06 21.30
C PRO A 351 -6.93 5.06 20.37
N ALA A 352 -7.08 6.04 19.48
CA ALA A 352 -8.13 6.01 18.46
C ALA A 352 -7.98 4.78 17.55
N TRP A 353 -6.75 4.46 17.14
CA TRP A 353 -6.48 3.30 16.29
C TRP A 353 -6.74 1.98 17.02
N LEU A 354 -6.36 1.87 18.28
CA LEU A 354 -6.66 0.69 19.12
C LEU A 354 -8.16 0.51 19.33
N ALA A 355 -8.90 1.58 19.58
CA ALA A 355 -10.36 1.54 19.69
C ALA A 355 -11.02 1.03 18.40
N SER A 356 -10.49 1.39 17.23
CA SER A 356 -11.00 0.89 15.96
C SER A 356 -10.91 -0.64 15.84
N PHE A 357 -9.82 -1.26 16.31
CA PHE A 357 -9.71 -2.72 16.30
C PHE A 357 -10.71 -3.38 17.26
N VAL A 358 -10.92 -2.82 18.45
CA VAL A 358 -11.94 -3.33 19.39
C VAL A 358 -13.32 -3.30 18.74
N MET A 359 -13.63 -2.21 18.05
CA MET A 359 -14.89 -2.06 17.31
C MET A 359 -15.04 -3.09 16.19
N GLY A 360 -13.97 -3.29 15.39
CA GLY A 360 -13.95 -4.30 14.33
C GLY A 360 -14.09 -5.74 14.87
N THR A 361 -13.39 -6.06 15.95
CA THR A 361 -13.46 -7.38 16.61
C THR A 361 -14.84 -7.67 17.18
N THR A 362 -15.43 -6.70 17.88
CA THR A 362 -16.77 -6.87 18.49
C THR A 362 -17.86 -6.96 17.44
N GLY A 363 -17.80 -6.12 16.40
CA GLY A 363 -18.74 -6.18 15.27
C GLY A 363 -18.65 -7.49 14.50
N GLY A 364 -17.45 -7.83 14.03
CA GLY A 364 -17.22 -9.04 13.25
C GLY A 364 -17.46 -10.31 14.06
N GLY A 365 -16.98 -10.36 15.30
CA GLY A 365 -17.15 -11.52 16.18
C GLY A 365 -18.61 -11.80 16.52
N ALA A 366 -19.41 -10.75 16.78
CA ALA A 366 -20.84 -10.89 17.07
C ALA A 366 -21.65 -11.47 15.89
N MET A 367 -21.19 -11.29 14.64
CA MET A 367 -21.86 -11.86 13.46
C MET A 367 -21.89 -13.39 13.48
N PHE A 368 -21.02 -14.05 14.26
CA PHE A 368 -21.05 -15.50 14.44
C PHE A 368 -22.36 -16.01 15.06
N PHE A 369 -23.01 -15.20 15.90
CA PHE A 369 -24.24 -15.60 16.58
C PHE A 369 -25.49 -15.44 15.72
N LEU A 370 -25.38 -14.83 14.55
CA LEU A 370 -26.52 -14.60 13.65
C LEU A 370 -26.98 -15.89 12.95
N GLY A 371 -28.27 -15.95 12.67
CA GLY A 371 -28.93 -17.03 11.96
C GLY A 371 -29.81 -16.55 10.80
N GLU A 372 -30.68 -17.45 10.37
CA GLU A 372 -31.65 -17.18 9.31
C GLU A 372 -32.61 -16.05 9.70
N GLY A 373 -32.82 -15.08 8.82
CA GLY A 373 -33.73 -13.95 9.04
C GLY A 373 -33.14 -12.75 9.78
N ASP A 374 -31.94 -12.86 10.37
CA ASP A 374 -31.28 -11.80 11.18
C ASP A 374 -30.67 -10.65 10.35
N THR A 375 -31.43 -10.14 9.38
CA THR A 375 -31.01 -9.07 8.47
C THR A 375 -30.74 -7.75 9.19
N LEU A 376 -31.63 -7.30 10.08
CA LEU A 376 -31.47 -6.03 10.81
C LEU A 376 -30.32 -6.07 11.82
N PRO A 377 -30.16 -7.12 12.66
CA PRO A 377 -28.95 -7.27 13.47
C PRO A 377 -27.66 -7.25 12.64
N LEU A 378 -27.66 -7.89 11.46
CA LEU A 378 -26.51 -7.85 10.57
C LEU A 378 -26.21 -6.44 10.04
N VAL A 379 -27.23 -5.66 9.67
CA VAL A 379 -27.04 -4.24 9.28
C VAL A 379 -26.31 -3.47 10.38
N PHE A 380 -26.77 -3.60 11.62
CA PHE A 380 -26.15 -2.90 12.76
C PHE A 380 -24.69 -3.33 12.96
N LEU A 381 -24.42 -4.64 13.00
CA LEU A 381 -23.08 -5.17 13.20
C LEU A 381 -22.13 -4.82 12.05
N ILE A 382 -22.62 -4.81 10.80
CA ILE A 382 -21.84 -4.39 9.64
C ILE A 382 -21.57 -2.89 9.67
N GLY A 383 -22.53 -2.07 10.07
CA GLY A 383 -22.31 -0.63 10.27
C GLY A 383 -21.26 -0.36 11.35
N TRP A 384 -21.33 -1.09 12.47
CA TRP A 384 -20.34 -1.03 13.55
C TRP A 384 -18.95 -1.47 13.08
N ALA A 385 -18.84 -2.60 12.38
CA ALA A 385 -17.56 -3.05 11.80
C ALA A 385 -17.06 -2.12 10.68
N GLY A 386 -17.94 -1.58 9.84
CA GLY A 386 -17.64 -0.63 8.78
C GLY A 386 -17.15 0.72 9.31
N SER A 387 -17.64 1.13 10.48
CA SER A 387 -17.12 2.31 11.17
C SER A 387 -15.63 2.15 11.52
N SER A 388 -15.14 0.93 11.77
CA SER A 388 -13.73 0.63 12.05
C SER A 388 -12.86 0.81 10.81
N PHE A 389 -13.39 0.41 9.64
CA PHE A 389 -12.75 0.64 8.34
C PHE A 389 -12.45 2.13 8.10
N GLY A 390 -13.38 3.01 8.48
CA GLY A 390 -13.18 4.47 8.43
C GLY A 390 -11.96 4.97 9.22
N ALA A 391 -11.67 4.34 10.36
CA ALA A 391 -10.48 4.66 11.15
C ALA A 391 -9.20 4.31 10.39
N GLY A 392 -9.19 3.15 9.72
CA GLY A 392 -8.05 2.67 8.93
C GLY A 392 -7.71 3.58 7.74
N LEU A 393 -8.72 4.21 7.11
CA LEU A 393 -8.54 5.15 6.00
C LEU A 393 -7.74 6.39 6.40
N PHE A 394 -7.85 6.84 7.66
CA PHE A 394 -7.22 8.07 8.15
C PHE A 394 -6.00 7.81 9.04
N LEU A 395 -6.16 6.96 10.05
CA LEU A 395 -5.15 6.76 11.10
C LEU A 395 -3.89 6.08 10.57
N ALA A 396 -4.05 5.06 9.72
CA ALA A 396 -2.92 4.28 9.25
C ALA A 396 -1.96 5.12 8.36
N PRO A 397 -2.44 5.89 7.35
CA PRO A 397 -1.60 6.84 6.62
C PRO A 397 -1.04 7.96 7.52
N ALA A 398 -1.82 8.46 8.49
CA ALA A 398 -1.36 9.51 9.40
C ALA A 398 -0.23 9.05 10.34
N MET A 399 -0.26 7.78 10.78
CA MET A 399 0.82 7.18 11.59
C MET A 399 2.01 6.77 10.72
N GLN A 400 1.77 6.42 9.44
CA GLN A 400 2.84 6.18 8.48
C GLN A 400 3.69 7.44 8.27
N ALA A 401 3.07 8.63 8.21
CA ALA A 401 3.79 9.90 8.15
C ALA A 401 4.71 10.10 9.38
N ASP A 402 4.22 9.83 10.59
CA ASP A 402 5.02 9.96 11.83
C ASP A 402 6.26 9.05 11.81
N VAL A 403 6.13 7.86 11.23
CA VAL A 403 7.23 6.91 11.07
C VAL A 403 8.24 7.36 10.00
N ILE A 404 7.77 8.04 8.95
CA ILE A 404 8.65 8.63 7.93
C ILE A 404 9.45 9.79 8.54
N ASP A 405 8.84 10.61 9.41
CA ASP A 405 9.55 11.66 10.15
C ASP A 405 10.61 11.05 11.09
N TYR A 406 10.28 9.93 11.75
CA TYR A 406 11.26 9.19 12.57
C TYR A 406 12.46 8.67 11.73
N ASP A 407 12.22 8.22 10.49
CA ASP A 407 13.29 7.83 9.57
C ASP A 407 14.12 9.04 9.11
N GLU A 408 13.49 10.20 8.91
CA GLU A 408 14.17 11.45 8.57
C GLU A 408 15.13 11.89 9.68
N LEU A 409 14.70 11.84 10.95
CA LEU A 409 15.56 12.08 12.10
C LEU A 409 16.80 11.16 12.07
N HIS A 410 16.63 9.90 11.71
CA HIS A 410 17.73 8.93 11.66
C HIS A 410 18.60 9.02 10.42
N THR A 411 18.14 9.61 9.32
CA THR A 411 18.81 9.47 8.01
C THR A 411 19.11 10.80 7.34
N GLY A 412 18.50 11.89 7.80
CA GLY A 412 18.57 13.22 7.18
C GLY A 412 17.86 13.30 5.82
N ARG A 413 17.10 12.26 5.42
CA ARG A 413 16.44 12.23 4.11
C ARG A 413 15.02 11.70 4.26
N ARG A 414 14.04 12.40 3.68
CA ARG A 414 12.68 11.86 3.56
C ARG A 414 12.60 10.78 2.49
N ARG A 415 12.11 9.61 2.90
CA ARG A 415 11.99 8.41 2.04
C ARG A 415 10.54 7.97 1.82
N GLU A 416 9.63 8.94 1.77
CA GLU A 416 8.18 8.72 1.66
C GLU A 416 7.78 7.73 0.56
N ALA A 417 8.34 7.88 -0.65
CA ALA A 417 8.04 7.00 -1.78
C ALA A 417 8.37 5.52 -1.50
N GLN A 418 9.43 5.26 -0.75
CA GLN A 418 9.85 3.90 -0.40
C GLN A 418 8.94 3.28 0.66
N TYR A 419 8.60 4.04 1.70
CA TYR A 419 7.64 3.62 2.71
C TYR A 419 6.25 3.36 2.10
N THR A 420 5.83 4.22 1.17
CA THR A 420 4.57 4.06 0.41
C THR A 420 4.59 2.82 -0.48
N ALA A 421 5.70 2.55 -1.18
CA ALA A 421 5.83 1.33 -1.98
C ALA A 421 5.68 0.05 -1.13
N PHE A 422 6.24 0.03 0.09
CA PHE A 422 6.03 -1.09 1.01
C PHE A 422 4.60 -1.17 1.51
N TRP A 423 4.00 -0.03 1.82
CA TRP A 423 2.61 0.06 2.26
C TRP A 423 1.66 -0.63 1.29
N THR A 424 1.87 -0.45 -0.02
CA THR A 424 1.01 -1.04 -1.05
C THR A 424 1.37 -2.49 -1.42
N MET A 425 2.64 -2.88 -1.28
CA MET A 425 3.12 -4.18 -1.73
C MET A 425 2.82 -5.31 -0.73
N TRP A 426 3.04 -5.09 0.56
CA TRP A 426 2.94 -6.15 1.57
C TRP A 426 1.52 -6.74 1.75
N PRO A 427 0.43 -5.95 1.75
CA PRO A 427 -0.93 -6.49 1.81
C PRO A 427 -1.26 -7.46 0.68
N LYS A 428 -0.65 -7.34 -0.49
CA LYS A 428 -0.90 -8.25 -1.62
C LYS A 428 -0.55 -9.70 -1.29
N PHE A 429 0.52 -9.91 -0.55
CA PHE A 429 0.94 -11.23 -0.09
C PHE A 429 -0.09 -11.89 0.84
N VAL A 430 -0.77 -11.09 1.66
CA VAL A 430 -1.83 -11.56 2.56
C VAL A 430 -3.13 -11.81 1.80
N ALA A 431 -3.43 -10.97 0.83
CA ALA A 431 -4.63 -11.11 0.01
C ALA A 431 -4.66 -12.43 -0.80
N ILE A 432 -3.52 -13.06 -1.07
CA ILE A 432 -3.46 -14.39 -1.73
C ILE A 432 -4.18 -15.45 -0.88
N PRO A 433 -3.70 -15.82 0.33
CA PRO A 433 -4.37 -16.82 1.16
C PRO A 433 -5.75 -16.36 1.65
N SER A 434 -5.94 -15.06 1.93
CA SER A 434 -7.23 -14.56 2.42
C SER A 434 -8.38 -14.71 1.41
N ALA A 435 -8.09 -14.72 0.11
CA ALA A 435 -9.10 -14.95 -0.93
C ALA A 435 -9.26 -16.43 -1.28
N ALA A 436 -8.16 -17.20 -1.35
CA ALA A 436 -8.20 -18.58 -1.83
C ALA A 436 -8.56 -19.61 -0.75
N VAL A 437 -8.04 -19.47 0.47
CA VAL A 437 -8.20 -20.46 1.54
C VAL A 437 -9.65 -20.61 2.00
N PRO A 438 -10.43 -19.53 2.22
CA PRO A 438 -11.85 -19.68 2.56
C PRO A 438 -12.61 -20.52 1.54
N ILE A 439 -12.45 -20.22 0.26
CA ILE A 439 -13.11 -20.94 -0.85
C ILE A 439 -12.68 -22.41 -0.88
N ALA A 440 -11.39 -22.70 -0.65
CA ALA A 440 -10.87 -24.07 -0.61
C ALA A 440 -11.45 -24.89 0.56
N ILE A 441 -11.66 -24.26 1.72
CA ILE A 441 -12.29 -24.92 2.88
C ILE A 441 -13.75 -25.26 2.56
N LEU A 442 -14.51 -24.32 1.99
CA LEU A 442 -15.90 -24.58 1.58
C LEU A 442 -15.98 -25.74 0.56
N ALA A 443 -15.09 -25.76 -0.43
CA ALA A 443 -14.93 -26.86 -1.37
C ALA A 443 -14.72 -28.21 -0.65
N SER A 444 -13.75 -28.27 0.27
CA SER A 444 -13.40 -29.51 0.98
C SER A 444 -14.51 -30.06 1.88
N LEU A 445 -15.44 -29.19 2.32
CA LEU A 445 -16.59 -29.58 3.15
C LEU A 445 -17.82 -29.96 2.32
N GLY A 446 -17.70 -30.00 0.99
CA GLY A 446 -18.76 -30.43 0.09
C GLY A 446 -19.81 -29.35 -0.17
N TYR A 447 -19.40 -28.09 -0.31
CA TYR A 447 -20.29 -27.01 -0.75
C TYR A 447 -20.94 -27.35 -2.11
N VAL A 448 -22.27 -27.18 -2.20
CA VAL A 448 -23.04 -27.40 -3.43
C VAL A 448 -23.84 -26.14 -3.76
N PRO A 449 -23.73 -25.55 -4.97
CA PRO A 449 -24.41 -24.31 -5.30
C PRO A 449 -25.95 -24.45 -5.31
N ASN A 450 -26.66 -23.37 -4.97
CA ASN A 450 -28.12 -23.22 -5.10
C ASN A 450 -28.98 -24.23 -4.31
N VAL A 451 -28.42 -24.91 -3.31
CA VAL A 451 -29.15 -25.79 -2.40
C VAL A 451 -28.97 -25.37 -0.94
N VAL A 452 -29.81 -25.89 -0.05
CA VAL A 452 -29.60 -25.77 1.40
C VAL A 452 -28.31 -26.50 1.75
N GLN A 453 -27.37 -25.77 2.36
CA GLN A 453 -26.06 -26.29 2.71
C GLN A 453 -26.13 -27.21 3.92
N THR A 454 -25.16 -28.13 4.03
CA THR A 454 -25.01 -28.95 5.22
C THR A 454 -24.66 -28.08 6.45
N PRO A 455 -25.01 -28.50 7.68
CA PRO A 455 -24.65 -27.77 8.89
C PRO A 455 -23.14 -27.50 9.02
N ALA A 456 -22.31 -28.42 8.52
CA ALA A 456 -20.85 -28.27 8.51
C ALA A 456 -20.40 -27.10 7.62
N VAL A 457 -20.96 -26.98 6.41
CA VAL A 457 -20.65 -25.87 5.49
C VAL A 457 -21.16 -24.54 6.04
N VAL A 458 -22.37 -24.50 6.61
CA VAL A 458 -22.93 -23.29 7.25
C VAL A 458 -22.04 -22.84 8.42
N LEU A 459 -21.62 -23.77 9.29
CA LEU A 459 -20.73 -23.46 10.40
C LEU A 459 -19.36 -22.96 9.92
N ALA A 460 -18.82 -23.52 8.84
CA ALA A 460 -17.57 -23.06 8.24
C ALA A 460 -17.70 -21.64 7.67
N ILE A 461 -18.79 -21.34 6.95
CA ILE A 461 -19.07 -19.98 6.47
C ILE A 461 -19.12 -19.01 7.64
N LYS A 462 -19.89 -19.32 8.70
CA LYS A 462 -20.00 -18.48 9.91
C LYS A 462 -18.65 -18.27 10.58
N SER A 463 -17.89 -19.34 10.80
CA SER A 463 -16.61 -19.29 11.51
C SER A 463 -15.55 -18.51 10.74
N ILE A 464 -15.42 -18.76 9.43
CA ILE A 464 -14.42 -18.08 8.60
C ILE A 464 -14.82 -16.61 8.38
N PHE A 465 -16.11 -16.32 8.15
CA PHE A 465 -16.57 -14.96 7.94
C PHE A 465 -16.47 -14.08 9.19
N ALA A 466 -16.85 -14.59 10.37
CA ALA A 466 -16.93 -13.81 11.60
C ALA A 466 -15.69 -13.95 12.50
N LEU A 467 -15.31 -15.18 12.85
CA LEU A 467 -14.29 -15.44 13.88
C LEU A 467 -12.87 -15.23 13.37
N ALA A 468 -12.58 -15.59 12.12
CA ALA A 468 -11.24 -15.41 11.57
C ALA A 468 -10.85 -13.92 11.49
N PRO A 469 -11.65 -13.01 10.90
CA PRO A 469 -11.39 -11.56 10.96
C PRO A 469 -11.28 -11.02 12.38
N ALA A 470 -12.13 -11.48 13.31
CA ALA A 470 -12.04 -11.06 14.71
C ALA A 470 -10.71 -11.48 15.36
N THR A 471 -10.23 -12.69 15.08
CA THR A 471 -8.93 -13.18 15.59
C THR A 471 -7.77 -12.38 15.00
N PHE A 472 -7.78 -12.11 13.69
CA PHE A 472 -6.77 -11.26 13.07
C PHE A 472 -6.85 -9.80 13.55
N ALA A 473 -8.04 -9.27 13.85
CA ALA A 473 -8.20 -7.95 14.45
C ALA A 473 -7.64 -7.88 15.89
N ILE A 474 -7.83 -8.94 16.70
CA ILE A 474 -7.21 -9.06 18.03
C ILE A 474 -5.68 -9.13 17.90
N LEU A 475 -5.16 -9.90 16.95
CA LEU A 475 -3.72 -9.97 16.70
C LEU A 475 -3.17 -8.62 16.24
N ALA A 476 -3.87 -7.93 15.33
CA ALA A 476 -3.53 -6.58 14.88
C ALA A 476 -3.51 -5.60 16.06
N PHE A 477 -4.51 -5.66 16.95
CA PHE A 477 -4.55 -4.88 18.19
C PHE A 477 -3.35 -5.17 19.09
N ALA A 478 -3.01 -6.44 19.32
CA ALA A 478 -1.89 -6.83 20.18
C ALA A 478 -0.53 -6.35 19.65
N ILE A 479 -0.36 -6.30 18.32
CA ILE A 479 0.82 -5.73 17.68
C ILE A 479 0.80 -4.20 17.77
N ALA A 480 -0.34 -3.57 17.41
CA ALA A 480 -0.56 -2.13 17.44
C ALA A 480 -0.34 -1.54 18.83
N TRP A 481 -0.67 -2.30 19.88
CA TRP A 481 -0.49 -1.90 21.27
C TRP A 481 0.97 -1.54 21.58
N ARG A 482 1.94 -2.14 20.88
CA ARG A 482 3.37 -1.86 21.07
C ARG A 482 3.87 -0.66 20.26
N PHE A 483 3.01 0.03 19.51
CA PHE A 483 3.42 1.18 18.71
C PHE A 483 3.92 2.32 19.62
N PRO A 484 5.16 2.79 19.44
CA PRO A 484 5.82 3.63 20.45
C PRO A 484 5.66 5.14 20.23
N ILE A 485 5.23 5.59 19.05
CA ILE A 485 5.12 7.03 18.75
C ILE A 485 3.76 7.54 19.23
N ASP A 486 3.80 8.38 20.24
CA ASP A 486 2.68 9.22 20.68
C ASP A 486 2.92 10.69 20.30
N GLU A 487 2.01 11.58 20.67
CA GLU A 487 2.09 12.99 20.31
C GLU A 487 3.30 13.74 20.94
N PRO A 488 3.65 13.52 22.22
CA PRO A 488 4.91 14.02 22.77
C PRO A 488 6.15 13.52 22.02
N ALA A 489 6.23 12.21 21.74
CA ALA A 489 7.36 11.64 21.00
C ALA A 489 7.44 12.21 19.58
N HIS A 490 6.32 12.36 18.87
CA HIS A 490 6.30 12.97 17.53
C HIS A 490 6.77 14.42 17.53
N ARG A 491 6.37 15.23 18.52
CA ARG A 491 6.88 16.60 18.66
C ARG A 491 8.40 16.62 18.91
N ALA A 492 8.92 15.71 19.71
CA ALA A 492 10.36 15.59 19.93
C ALA A 492 11.12 15.16 18.66
N ILE A 493 10.53 14.29 17.82
CA ILE A 493 11.08 13.93 16.51
C ILE A 493 11.23 15.17 15.62
N LEU A 494 10.19 15.99 15.51
CA LEU A 494 10.20 17.21 14.69
C LEU A 494 11.25 18.21 15.19
N ALA A 495 11.34 18.42 16.50
CA ALA A 495 12.38 19.26 17.10
C ALA A 495 13.79 18.71 16.81
N GLY A 496 13.98 17.39 16.83
CA GLY A 496 15.26 16.77 16.48
C GLY A 496 15.66 16.98 15.02
N ILE A 497 14.70 16.92 14.09
CA ILE A 497 14.93 17.20 12.67
C ILE A 497 15.37 18.66 12.48
N GLU A 498 14.73 19.59 13.19
CA GLU A 498 15.10 21.01 13.16
C GLU A 498 16.51 21.24 13.74
N ARG A 499 16.90 20.53 14.80
CA ARG A 499 18.28 20.57 15.33
C ARG A 499 19.31 20.04 14.34
N HIS A 500 19.01 18.92 13.67
CA HIS A 500 19.86 18.40 12.58
C HIS A 500 20.01 19.40 11.43
N ALA A 501 18.97 20.19 11.12
CA ALA A 501 19.05 21.24 10.10
C ALA A 501 20.00 22.38 10.49
N HIS A 502 20.18 22.63 11.79
CA HIS A 502 21.16 23.56 12.34
C HIS A 502 22.55 22.93 12.56
N GLY A 503 22.73 21.65 12.22
CA GLY A 503 23.99 20.93 12.41
C GLY A 503 24.26 20.49 13.86
N GLU A 504 23.24 20.50 14.71
CA GLU A 504 23.33 20.06 16.10
C GLU A 504 22.99 18.57 16.25
N ASP A 505 23.49 17.95 17.31
CA ASP A 505 23.08 16.60 17.71
C ASP A 505 21.63 16.59 18.21
N ALA A 506 20.84 15.58 17.85
CA ALA A 506 19.48 15.39 18.36
C ALA A 506 19.43 14.19 19.30
N VAL A 507 18.46 14.15 20.23
CA VAL A 507 18.22 12.95 21.06
C VAL A 507 17.07 12.18 20.44
N ASP A 508 17.24 10.88 20.21
CA ASP A 508 16.14 10.00 19.79
C ASP A 508 15.12 9.87 20.94
N PRO A 509 13.86 10.30 20.76
CA PRO A 509 12.85 10.21 21.83
C PRO A 509 12.41 8.78 22.17
N LEU A 510 12.74 7.78 21.34
CA LEU A 510 12.38 6.39 21.57
C LEU A 510 13.50 5.55 22.20
N THR A 511 14.76 5.88 21.91
CA THR A 511 15.94 5.15 22.41
C THR A 511 16.78 5.95 23.40
N TYR A 512 16.59 7.27 23.46
CA TYR A 512 17.37 8.23 24.23
C TYR A 512 18.85 8.31 23.82
N GLU A 513 19.21 7.77 22.66
CA GLU A 513 20.55 7.87 22.09
C GLU A 513 20.77 9.26 21.45
N VAL A 514 21.99 9.78 21.57
CA VAL A 514 22.40 11.02 20.90
C VAL A 514 22.74 10.71 19.44
N LEU A 515 21.99 11.32 18.53
CA LEU A 515 22.12 11.16 17.09
C LEU A 515 22.90 12.35 16.49
N PRO A 516 24.12 12.11 15.97
CA PRO A 516 24.86 13.15 15.29
C PRO A 516 24.19 13.56 13.97
N PRO A 517 24.39 14.82 13.52
CA PRO A 517 23.82 15.31 12.28
C PRO A 517 24.30 14.46 11.09
N PRO A 518 23.50 14.33 10.02
CA PRO A 518 23.83 13.51 8.85
C PRO A 518 25.21 13.76 8.24
N THR A 519 25.71 15.00 8.34
CA THR A 519 27.01 15.45 7.85
C THR A 519 28.19 14.95 8.67
N ALA A 520 27.98 14.59 9.94
CA ALA A 520 29.04 14.18 10.87
C ALA A 520 29.20 12.65 10.99
N ARG A 521 28.53 11.86 10.13
CA ARG A 521 28.49 10.39 10.24
C ARG A 521 29.72 9.72 9.64
N ALA A 522 30.12 8.60 10.25
CA ALA A 522 31.35 7.88 9.92
C ALA A 522 31.40 7.19 8.55
N VAL A 523 30.25 6.96 7.91
CA VAL A 523 30.13 6.31 6.60
C VAL A 523 29.20 7.16 5.74
N ASP A 524 29.64 7.46 4.52
CA ASP A 524 28.83 8.21 3.57
C ASP A 524 27.56 7.43 3.19
N GLU A 525 26.49 8.17 2.93
CA GLU A 525 25.18 7.62 2.68
C GLU A 525 25.12 6.67 1.45
N PRO A 526 25.79 6.95 0.31
CA PRO A 526 25.90 6.01 -0.80
C PRO A 526 26.53 4.66 -0.42
N THR A 527 27.65 4.67 0.31
CA THR A 527 28.32 3.43 0.75
C THR A 527 27.45 2.67 1.74
N ALA A 528 26.82 3.36 2.69
CA ALA A 528 25.87 2.74 3.61
C ALA A 528 24.71 2.07 2.84
N TRP A 529 24.22 2.72 1.77
CA TRP A 529 23.15 2.18 0.93
C TRP A 529 23.56 0.89 0.22
N PHE A 530 24.81 0.82 -0.23
CA PHE A 530 25.36 -0.40 -0.83
C PHE A 530 25.51 -1.54 0.19
N LEU A 531 26.00 -1.25 1.40
CA LEU A 531 26.14 -2.26 2.45
C LEU A 531 24.79 -2.82 2.91
N ASP A 532 23.74 -2.01 2.83
CA ASP A 532 22.37 -2.41 3.19
C ASP A 532 21.71 -3.40 2.23
N TYR A 533 22.40 -3.87 1.18
CA TYR A 533 22.01 -5.11 0.49
C TYR A 533 22.13 -6.36 1.39
N PHE A 534 22.90 -6.26 2.48
CA PHE A 534 23.20 -7.35 3.42
C PHE A 534 22.78 -6.98 4.85
N SER A 535 22.44 -7.99 5.65
CA SER A 535 22.20 -7.79 7.09
C SER A 535 23.52 -7.59 7.82
N ALA A 536 23.47 -6.95 9.00
CA ALA A 536 24.62 -6.84 9.88
C ALA A 536 25.25 -8.21 10.21
N ARG A 537 24.40 -9.25 10.39
CA ARG A 537 24.87 -10.64 10.60
C ARG A 537 25.55 -11.25 9.37
N GLU A 538 25.10 -10.92 8.17
CA GLU A 538 25.76 -11.35 6.92
C GLU A 538 27.10 -10.63 6.75
N LEU A 539 27.15 -9.30 6.90
CA LEU A 539 28.40 -8.53 6.80
C LEU A 539 29.45 -9.01 7.81
N ARG A 540 29.06 -9.26 9.07
CA ARG A 540 29.97 -9.84 10.09
C ARG A 540 30.51 -11.21 9.67
N ARG A 541 29.68 -12.07 9.08
CA ARG A 541 30.11 -13.38 8.58
C ARG A 541 31.06 -13.26 7.38
N PHE A 542 30.78 -12.35 6.46
CA PHE A 542 31.61 -12.13 5.27
C PHE A 542 33.01 -11.63 5.62
N LEU A 543 33.13 -10.81 6.67
CA LEU A 543 34.43 -10.38 7.20
C LEU A 543 35.30 -11.55 7.70
N GLY A 544 34.70 -12.67 8.11
CA GLY A 544 35.42 -13.85 8.62
C GLY A 544 35.60 -15.01 7.62
N MET A 545 34.86 -15.04 6.51
CA MET A 545 34.81 -16.20 5.59
C MET A 545 35.48 -15.98 4.22
N GLY A 546 36.15 -14.83 4.03
CA GLY A 546 36.86 -14.50 2.79
C GLY A 546 35.98 -13.89 1.67
N PRO A 547 36.60 -13.42 0.57
CA PRO A 547 35.95 -12.57 -0.43
C PRO A 547 34.84 -13.28 -1.22
N GLY A 548 34.88 -14.60 -1.38
CA GLY A 548 33.85 -15.37 -2.10
C GLY A 548 32.57 -15.65 -1.29
N ALA A 549 32.58 -15.42 0.03
CA ALA A 549 31.47 -15.75 0.92
C ALA A 549 30.13 -15.06 0.56
N PRO A 550 30.09 -13.74 0.21
CA PRO A 550 28.85 -13.07 -0.13
C PRO A 550 28.11 -13.72 -1.30
N VAL A 551 28.83 -14.08 -2.36
CA VAL A 551 28.24 -14.68 -3.58
C VAL A 551 27.70 -16.07 -3.28
N ARG A 552 28.50 -16.90 -2.58
CA ARG A 552 28.12 -18.27 -2.24
C ARG A 552 26.87 -18.32 -1.36
N ASP A 553 26.79 -17.46 -0.35
CA ASP A 553 25.67 -17.43 0.59
C ASP A 553 24.38 -16.95 -0.07
N VAL A 554 24.46 -15.86 -0.86
CA VAL A 554 23.29 -15.34 -1.58
C VAL A 554 22.78 -16.36 -2.60
N ARG A 555 23.69 -17.03 -3.34
CA ARG A 555 23.33 -18.06 -4.32
C ARG A 555 22.69 -19.28 -3.65
N ARG A 556 23.22 -19.76 -2.52
CA ARG A 556 22.64 -20.86 -1.75
C ARG A 556 21.24 -20.53 -1.26
N ALA A 557 21.03 -19.33 -0.69
CA ALA A 557 19.71 -18.91 -0.23
C ALA A 557 18.70 -18.83 -1.38
N ALA A 558 19.07 -18.24 -2.52
CA ALA A 558 18.22 -18.20 -3.71
C ALA A 558 17.85 -19.60 -4.21
N LEU A 559 18.82 -20.52 -4.26
CA LEU A 559 18.62 -21.91 -4.69
C LEU A 559 17.67 -22.66 -3.75
N MET A 560 17.87 -22.56 -2.44
CA MET A 560 17.00 -23.22 -1.45
C MET A 560 15.55 -22.74 -1.57
N CYS A 561 15.32 -21.43 -1.66
CA CYS A 561 13.98 -20.89 -1.88
C CYS A 561 13.39 -21.30 -3.22
N GLY A 562 14.22 -21.37 -4.28
CA GLY A 562 13.81 -21.88 -5.59
C GLY A 562 13.38 -23.35 -5.54
N ILE A 563 14.12 -24.21 -4.83
CA ILE A 563 13.76 -25.62 -4.64
C ILE A 563 12.44 -25.76 -3.87
N VAL A 564 12.26 -25.00 -2.79
CA VAL A 564 10.98 -25.00 -2.04
C VAL A 564 9.83 -24.55 -2.94
N SER A 565 10.04 -23.51 -3.76
CA SER A 565 9.04 -23.02 -4.70
C SER A 565 8.67 -24.08 -5.75
N LEU A 566 9.66 -24.74 -6.36
CA LEU A 566 9.43 -25.80 -7.33
C LEU A 566 8.74 -27.02 -6.72
N GLY A 567 9.16 -27.43 -5.51
CA GLY A 567 8.55 -28.55 -4.79
C GLY A 567 7.08 -28.29 -4.42
N ALA A 568 6.80 -27.12 -3.84
CA ALA A 568 5.45 -26.71 -3.50
C ALA A 568 4.58 -26.49 -4.77
N GLY A 569 5.18 -25.95 -5.84
CA GLY A 569 4.54 -25.78 -7.14
C GLY A 569 4.18 -27.10 -7.80
N ALA A 570 5.07 -28.09 -7.75
CA ALA A 570 4.82 -29.44 -8.26
C ALA A 570 3.71 -30.15 -7.47
N LEU A 571 3.67 -29.98 -6.14
CA LEU A 571 2.59 -30.49 -5.30
C LEU A 571 1.24 -29.83 -5.67
N GLY A 572 1.24 -28.51 -5.82
CA GLY A 572 0.06 -27.74 -6.25
C GLY A 572 -0.42 -28.12 -7.66
N ALA A 573 0.52 -28.31 -8.59
CA ALA A 573 0.22 -28.78 -9.94
C ALA A 573 -0.38 -30.19 -9.92
N ARG A 574 0.20 -31.12 -9.15
CA ARG A 574 -0.32 -32.49 -9.01
C ARG A 574 -1.75 -32.52 -8.47
N SER A 575 -2.05 -31.69 -7.47
CA SER A 575 -3.43 -31.53 -6.99
C SER A 575 -4.37 -30.89 -8.02
N ALA A 576 -3.86 -29.99 -8.86
CA ALA A 576 -4.64 -29.30 -9.89
C ALA A 576 -4.80 -30.11 -11.20
N THR A 577 -3.93 -31.10 -11.47
CA THR A 577 -3.96 -31.91 -12.70
C THR A 577 -5.10 -32.92 -12.74
N ASN A 578 -5.63 -33.34 -11.58
CA ASN A 578 -6.81 -34.17 -11.55
C ASN A 578 -8.07 -33.30 -11.67
N LEU A 579 -8.37 -32.83 -12.88
CA LEU A 579 -9.55 -32.01 -13.18
C LEU A 579 -10.90 -32.78 -13.02
N ALA A 580 -10.86 -34.02 -12.52
CA ALA A 580 -12.05 -34.78 -12.14
C ALA A 580 -12.34 -34.73 -10.63
N ALA A 581 -11.39 -34.28 -9.81
CA ALA A 581 -11.51 -34.20 -8.36
C ALA A 581 -11.18 -32.78 -7.86
N ASP A 582 -11.82 -32.35 -6.77
CA ASP A 582 -11.53 -31.04 -6.19
C ASP A 582 -10.06 -30.99 -5.73
N PRO A 583 -9.25 -30.01 -6.17
CA PRO A 583 -7.82 -29.88 -5.80
C PRO A 583 -7.58 -29.76 -4.29
N GLY A 584 -8.61 -29.47 -3.50
CA GLY A 584 -8.58 -29.47 -2.04
C GLY A 584 -7.73 -28.35 -1.43
N ALA A 585 -7.83 -28.18 -0.11
CA ALA A 585 -7.13 -27.11 0.61
C ALA A 585 -5.59 -27.24 0.53
N VAL A 586 -5.07 -28.48 0.47
CA VAL A 586 -3.62 -28.75 0.40
C VAL A 586 -3.01 -28.20 -0.89
N GLY A 587 -3.68 -28.38 -2.04
CA GLY A 587 -3.20 -27.87 -3.31
C GLY A 587 -3.11 -26.35 -3.35
N VAL A 588 -4.14 -25.69 -2.82
CA VAL A 588 -4.19 -24.22 -2.70
C VAL A 588 -3.06 -23.71 -1.80
N LEU A 589 -2.88 -24.29 -0.61
CA LEU A 589 -1.79 -23.92 0.29
C LEU A 589 -0.40 -24.14 -0.32
N ALA A 590 -0.22 -25.20 -1.09
CA ALA A 590 1.02 -25.47 -1.81
C ALA A 590 1.32 -24.40 -2.88
N ILE A 591 0.31 -23.95 -3.64
CA ILE A 591 0.45 -22.86 -4.61
C ILE A 591 0.81 -21.55 -3.91
N VAL A 592 0.14 -21.22 -2.80
CA VAL A 592 0.46 -20.03 -2.01
C VAL A 592 1.91 -20.08 -1.53
N LEU A 593 2.33 -21.20 -0.94
CA LEU A 593 3.71 -21.41 -0.49
C LEU A 593 4.72 -21.27 -1.64
N ALA A 594 4.40 -21.82 -2.82
CA ALA A 594 5.23 -21.74 -4.01
C ALA A 594 5.46 -20.28 -4.44
N GLY A 595 4.39 -19.47 -4.47
CA GLY A 595 4.46 -18.05 -4.81
C GLY A 595 5.28 -17.24 -3.80
N PHE A 596 5.09 -17.47 -2.49
CA PHE A 596 5.90 -16.84 -1.45
C PHE A 596 7.39 -17.21 -1.57
N ALA A 597 7.69 -18.50 -1.73
CA ALA A 597 9.06 -18.98 -1.87
C ALA A 597 9.74 -18.40 -3.12
N LEU A 598 8.99 -18.24 -4.23
CA LEU A 598 9.48 -17.61 -5.45
C LEU A 598 9.81 -16.13 -5.23
N ALA A 599 8.93 -15.38 -4.58
CA ALA A 599 9.18 -13.97 -4.27
C ALA A 599 10.44 -13.78 -3.40
N VAL A 600 10.65 -14.66 -2.40
CA VAL A 600 11.86 -14.67 -1.58
C VAL A 600 13.09 -15.05 -2.42
N ALA A 601 12.99 -16.03 -3.31
CA ALA A 601 14.08 -16.39 -4.23
C ALA A 601 14.47 -15.20 -5.12
N CYS A 602 13.49 -14.51 -5.72
CA CYS A 602 13.71 -13.29 -6.51
C CYS A 602 14.39 -12.19 -5.68
N PHE A 603 13.98 -11.97 -4.44
CA PHE A 603 14.64 -11.02 -3.53
C PHE A 603 16.12 -11.37 -3.32
N HIS A 604 16.47 -12.65 -3.18
CA HIS A 604 17.87 -13.08 -3.08
C HIS A 604 18.63 -12.90 -4.41
N LEU A 605 18.02 -13.21 -5.55
CA LEU A 605 18.63 -13.01 -6.87
C LEU A 605 18.99 -11.53 -7.13
N LEU A 606 18.12 -10.60 -6.71
CA LEU A 606 18.39 -9.16 -6.81
C LEU A 606 19.63 -8.69 -6.03
N ARG A 607 20.11 -9.50 -5.07
CA ARG A 607 21.31 -9.20 -4.27
C ARG A 607 22.60 -9.70 -4.89
N LEU A 608 22.54 -10.58 -5.90
CA LEU A 608 23.73 -11.21 -6.50
C LEU A 608 24.70 -10.18 -7.10
N GLY A 609 24.19 -9.16 -7.80
CA GLY A 609 25.04 -8.10 -8.35
C GLY A 609 25.80 -7.32 -7.27
N ALA A 610 25.13 -7.02 -6.15
CA ALA A 610 25.80 -6.40 -5.01
C ALA A 610 26.80 -7.35 -4.33
N ALA A 611 26.49 -8.66 -4.29
CA ALA A 611 27.37 -9.68 -3.72
C ALA A 611 28.66 -9.83 -4.52
N HIS A 612 28.58 -9.83 -5.86
CA HIS A 612 29.75 -9.84 -6.74
C HIS A 612 30.60 -8.60 -6.55
N ARG A 613 30.00 -7.41 -6.48
CA ARG A 613 30.72 -6.16 -6.21
C ARG A 613 31.41 -6.18 -4.86
N LEU A 614 30.74 -6.66 -3.80
CA LEU A 614 31.33 -6.74 -2.47
C LEU A 614 32.50 -7.74 -2.44
N ALA A 615 32.34 -8.88 -3.12
CA ALA A 615 33.39 -9.89 -3.29
C ALA A 615 34.61 -9.36 -4.06
N ALA A 616 34.39 -8.47 -5.04
CA ALA A 616 35.42 -7.78 -5.80
C ALA A 616 36.10 -6.63 -5.03
N GLY A 617 35.77 -6.42 -3.75
CA GLY A 617 36.40 -5.38 -2.92
C GLY A 617 35.83 -3.98 -3.12
N ALA A 618 34.59 -3.83 -3.60
CA ALA A 618 33.97 -2.51 -3.82
C ALA A 618 33.86 -1.65 -2.55
N VAL A 619 33.91 -2.25 -1.36
CA VAL A 619 33.99 -1.53 -0.08
C VAL A 619 35.08 -2.16 0.79
N PRO A 620 36.04 -1.37 1.31
CA PRO A 620 37.08 -1.88 2.20
C PRO A 620 36.51 -2.48 3.49
N ALA A 621 37.14 -3.55 3.99
CA ALA A 621 36.71 -4.23 5.22
C ALA A 621 36.63 -3.29 6.44
N GLU A 622 37.49 -2.28 6.50
CA GLU A 622 37.48 -1.26 7.55
C GLU A 622 36.21 -0.39 7.52
N VAL A 623 35.75 0.01 6.33
CA VAL A 623 34.49 0.75 6.17
C VAL A 623 33.30 -0.12 6.56
N ILE A 624 33.36 -1.42 6.27
CA ILE A 624 32.33 -2.38 6.72
C ILE A 624 32.33 -2.48 8.26
N ARG A 625 33.49 -2.54 8.90
CA ARG A 625 33.60 -2.57 10.38
C ARG A 625 33.03 -1.31 11.01
N ARG A 626 33.37 -0.12 10.48
CA ARG A 626 32.81 1.16 10.91
C ARG A 626 31.29 1.21 10.74
N HIS A 627 30.77 0.75 9.59
CA HIS A 627 29.33 0.65 9.36
C HIS A 627 28.63 -0.28 10.38
N LEU A 628 29.32 -1.31 10.86
CA LEU A 628 28.81 -2.24 11.87
C LEU A 628 28.99 -1.76 13.31
N GLY A 629 29.61 -0.59 13.53
CA GLY A 629 29.99 -0.10 14.85
C GLY A 629 31.06 -0.96 15.53
N LEU A 630 31.89 -1.68 14.77
CA LEU A 630 32.96 -2.52 15.28
C LEU A 630 34.27 -1.73 15.38
N ALA A 631 35.07 -2.02 16.40
CA ALA A 631 36.42 -1.48 16.53
C ALA A 631 37.31 -1.87 15.32
N ALA A 632 38.26 -1.00 14.97
CA ALA A 632 39.23 -1.23 13.91
C ALA A 632 40.01 -2.53 14.16
N ALA A 633 40.40 -3.23 13.08
CA ALA A 633 41.28 -4.39 13.23
C ALA A 633 42.62 -3.96 13.83
N PRO A 634 43.24 -4.75 14.73
CA PRO A 634 44.66 -4.57 14.98
C PRO A 634 45.41 -4.68 13.65
N ALA A 635 46.35 -3.75 13.42
CA ALA A 635 47.12 -3.70 12.17
C ALA A 635 47.73 -5.08 11.88
N PRO A 636 47.76 -5.53 10.61
CA PRO A 636 48.44 -6.78 10.28
C PRO A 636 49.88 -6.68 10.78
N ALA A 637 50.28 -7.63 11.62
CA ALA A 637 51.64 -7.68 12.15
C ALA A 637 52.59 -7.64 10.96
N VAL A 638 53.37 -6.56 10.85
CA VAL A 638 54.44 -6.44 9.87
C VAL A 638 55.32 -7.67 10.09
N PRO A 639 55.50 -8.56 9.09
CA PRO A 639 56.44 -9.65 9.25
C PRO A 639 57.79 -9.02 9.55
N ARG A 640 58.30 -9.24 10.76
CA ARG A 640 59.68 -8.91 11.09
C ARG A 640 60.52 -9.63 10.05
N ARG A 641 61.11 -8.87 9.12
CA ARG A 641 62.19 -9.39 8.28
C ARG A 641 63.24 -9.92 9.25
N ALA A 642 63.51 -11.22 9.15
CA ALA A 642 64.58 -11.89 9.88
C ALA A 642 65.93 -11.32 9.46
#